data_AF-A0AAD1NNB4-F1
#
_entry.id   AF-A0AAD1NNB4-F1
#
_cell.length_a   1.000
_cell.length_b   1.000
_cell.length_c   1.000
_cell.angle_alpha   90.00
_cell.angle_beta   90.00
_cell.angle_gamma   90.00
#
_symmetry.space_group_name_H-M   'P 1'
#
loop_
_entity.id
_entity.type
_entity.pdbx_description
1 polymer ?
#
loop_
_entity_poly.entity_id
_entity_poly.type
_entity_poly.pdbx_seq_one_letter_code
_entity_poly.pdbx_strand_id
1 'polypeptide(L)'
;MLNTFAVSRFNETYLPAINRQMFEQFDSASQYRNKFAKQLTAEDTLYIFTGMDSGLLANYILSMELPAGSRFIFVELPEVLNLLNIDLPDSLKSKLWITTEAELPEILKQAGNDICIAKGQYRHYHSMAAAAETLPEYILLKSAIAQALDHERFNQGVNYNQKEFVQRQLENVCDNHSPVEILRGHFEGETAIIVAGGPSMDLQLDWLKANQQRMTIFAVSRIAAKLINHGIKPDIVVTVDPQAFSFDVSREMMQYPEDFLLVHSYHAHPWIVGQWAGENLYLGDRFPWQTKHSNIITKGPTVTNSSLLLAIEMGFSQILFTGMDLCYSRHGVSHASGTQEAKLGPSLGHMCEWVETYSGYLAETPLQLLHARQAIEDEIAAHPQHEYINLSEDAARIAGIGFCSHENIKLQQRKKPLSERFSSSNLKQVNKKADLQLCFQQLEQAKQKLTRIENLTHKAFKACQAEINSKNPSNKLLKQLQTTEAKLNKDFSDMAQLIKFYGYREFSAFLTARSSDEWTQTQMQQMNLDYYQAYCVIAKHLGGLVDSALTRVKSRQEELSPDAKLESLAKQWQQDNTPGRVHIWRQNHQIRPQELTLADELDKNFHRMLTTARQVYRDVLADSNTQDRIFDKIMLFKSQRHQHGLQQMVNNLEFVLPEKPELKRLYWLAKANLEVLKQAPEQALHALQQIDQQQTTETELRMISVLALQLNMLPLAETTLAELSHLNDSFLPQYAHILRLGGKGQQALETYLDYLGKYPQDLQVWLKLAQFMQAVQQDEAAVTAFHKVLELDPDNLSAKQGLTELQNRN
;
A
#
# COMPACT_ATOMS: atom_id res chain seq x y z
N MET A 1 -5.22 -34.56 -16.04
CA MET A 1 -5.90 -34.98 -14.79
C MET A 1 -6.95 -33.97 -14.30
N LEU A 2 -6.92 -32.70 -14.71
CA LEU A 2 -7.91 -31.70 -14.26
C LEU A 2 -9.33 -31.83 -14.85
N ASN A 3 -9.52 -32.56 -15.96
CA ASN A 3 -10.79 -32.53 -16.72
C ASN A 3 -11.77 -33.66 -16.36
N THR A 4 -11.46 -34.49 -15.37
CA THR A 4 -12.31 -35.62 -15.00
C THR A 4 -13.18 -35.24 -13.81
N PHE A 5 -14.49 -35.21 -14.02
CA PHE A 5 -15.46 -35.05 -12.94
C PHE A 5 -15.76 -36.38 -12.26
N ALA A 6 -15.94 -36.33 -10.94
CA ALA A 6 -16.52 -37.41 -10.14
C ALA A 6 -17.90 -36.97 -9.64
N VAL A 7 -18.72 -37.95 -9.29
CA VAL A 7 -20.02 -37.75 -8.65
C VAL A 7 -19.91 -38.32 -7.25
N SER A 8 -20.12 -37.47 -6.24
CA SER A 8 -20.09 -37.90 -4.84
C SER A 8 -21.27 -38.81 -4.50
N ARG A 9 -21.21 -39.48 -3.34
CA ARG A 9 -22.35 -40.24 -2.80
C ARG A 9 -23.63 -39.41 -2.55
N PHE A 10 -23.52 -38.07 -2.58
CA PHE A 10 -24.64 -37.14 -2.46
C PHE A 10 -25.13 -36.63 -3.82
N ASN A 11 -24.67 -37.24 -4.92
CA ASN A 11 -25.00 -36.87 -6.29
C ASN A 11 -24.51 -35.46 -6.68
N GLU A 12 -23.41 -35.00 -6.06
CA GLU A 12 -22.76 -33.72 -6.38
C GLU A 12 -21.60 -33.95 -7.35
N THR A 13 -21.55 -33.17 -8.43
CA THR A 13 -20.48 -33.28 -9.42
C THR A 13 -19.32 -32.36 -9.03
N TYR A 14 -18.11 -32.90 -8.94
CA TYR A 14 -16.91 -32.14 -8.55
C TYR A 14 -15.65 -32.65 -9.27
N LEU A 15 -14.58 -31.87 -9.25
CA LEU A 15 -13.27 -32.25 -9.82
C LEU A 15 -12.38 -32.83 -8.70
N PRO A 16 -12.05 -34.14 -8.71
CA PRO A 16 -11.17 -34.74 -7.69
C PRO A 16 -9.77 -34.15 -7.68
N ALA A 17 -9.29 -33.64 -8.82
CA ALA A 17 -8.01 -32.93 -8.89
C ALA A 17 -7.99 -31.65 -8.02
N ILE A 18 -9.15 -31.06 -7.77
CA ILE A 18 -9.30 -29.83 -6.97
C ILE A 18 -9.76 -30.16 -5.56
N ASN A 19 -10.84 -30.91 -5.43
CA ASN A 19 -11.51 -31.15 -4.16
C ASN A 19 -11.16 -32.50 -3.51
N ARG A 20 -10.32 -33.33 -4.15
CA ARG A 20 -9.90 -34.65 -3.66
C ARG A 20 -11.10 -35.52 -3.28
N GLN A 21 -11.28 -35.84 -2.00
CA GLN A 21 -12.42 -36.60 -1.48
C GLN A 21 -13.28 -35.75 -0.52
N MET A 22 -13.17 -34.41 -0.56
CA MET A 22 -13.83 -33.50 0.38
C MET A 22 -15.34 -33.71 0.46
N PHE A 23 -16.00 -34.07 -0.65
CA PHE A 23 -17.45 -34.23 -0.73
C PHE A 23 -17.90 -35.70 -0.65
N GLU A 24 -16.99 -36.64 -0.40
CA GLU A 24 -17.35 -38.06 -0.25
C GLU A 24 -17.91 -38.38 1.13
N GLN A 25 -17.60 -37.58 2.16
CA GLN A 25 -18.08 -37.84 3.53
C GLN A 25 -19.26 -36.95 3.94
N PHE A 26 -19.32 -35.72 3.47
CA PHE A 26 -20.40 -34.80 3.80
C PHE A 26 -20.80 -34.04 2.52
N ASP A 27 -22.09 -33.74 2.37
CA ASP A 27 -22.56 -32.94 1.24
C ASP A 27 -21.98 -31.51 1.32
N SER A 28 -21.79 -30.89 0.15
CA SER A 28 -21.14 -29.58 0.05
C SER A 28 -21.92 -28.50 0.81
N ALA A 29 -23.26 -28.51 0.75
CA ALA A 29 -24.11 -27.51 1.39
C ALA A 29 -23.99 -27.50 2.92
N SER A 30 -23.92 -28.67 3.56
CA SER A 30 -23.69 -28.80 5.00
C SER A 30 -22.32 -28.27 5.41
N GLN A 31 -21.29 -28.56 4.62
CA GLN A 31 -19.92 -28.08 4.87
C GLN A 31 -19.82 -26.55 4.74
N TYR A 32 -20.39 -25.98 3.68
CA TYR A 32 -20.41 -24.53 3.50
C TYR A 32 -21.26 -23.81 4.53
N ARG A 33 -22.39 -24.39 4.96
CA ARG A 33 -23.19 -23.83 6.06
C ARG A 33 -22.39 -23.72 7.34
N ASN A 34 -21.62 -24.75 7.68
CA ASN A 34 -20.76 -24.72 8.86
C ASN A 34 -19.65 -23.66 8.75
N LYS A 35 -19.05 -23.53 7.55
CA LYS A 35 -17.94 -22.61 7.31
C LYS A 35 -18.37 -21.14 7.18
N PHE A 36 -19.40 -20.85 6.39
CA PHE A 36 -19.70 -19.51 5.89
C PHE A 36 -21.02 -18.91 6.39
N ALA A 37 -22.00 -19.69 6.88
CA ALA A 37 -23.35 -19.15 7.14
C ALA A 37 -23.37 -17.99 8.16
N LYS A 38 -22.51 -18.03 9.18
CA LYS A 38 -22.37 -16.93 10.16
C LYS A 38 -21.56 -15.74 9.65
N GLN A 39 -20.83 -15.92 8.55
CA GLN A 39 -19.90 -14.96 7.98
C GLN A 39 -20.51 -14.15 6.82
N LEU A 40 -21.57 -14.67 6.20
CA LEU A 40 -22.28 -14.09 5.05
C LEU A 40 -23.60 -13.42 5.46
N THR A 41 -23.56 -12.60 6.51
CA THR A 41 -24.77 -11.95 7.06
C THR A 41 -24.73 -10.43 6.98
N ALA A 42 -23.59 -9.83 6.66
CA ALA A 42 -23.45 -8.38 6.61
C ALA A 42 -24.08 -7.82 5.33
N GLU A 43 -24.95 -6.82 5.49
CA GLU A 43 -25.51 -6.03 4.39
C GLU A 43 -24.45 -5.09 3.77
N ASP A 44 -24.72 -4.62 2.55
CA ASP A 44 -23.90 -3.63 1.82
C ASP A 44 -22.39 -3.99 1.79
N THR A 45 -22.09 -5.28 1.71
CA THR A 45 -20.73 -5.84 1.80
C THR A 45 -20.32 -6.52 0.49
N LEU A 46 -19.07 -6.31 0.07
CA LEU A 46 -18.46 -7.03 -1.06
C LEU A 46 -17.76 -8.30 -0.57
N TYR A 47 -18.24 -9.46 -1.01
CA TYR A 47 -17.67 -10.76 -0.69
C TYR A 47 -16.85 -11.28 -1.87
N ILE A 48 -15.58 -11.61 -1.65
CA ILE A 48 -14.64 -12.08 -2.67
C ILE A 48 -14.19 -13.48 -2.28
N PHE A 49 -14.27 -14.43 -3.20
CA PHE A 49 -13.92 -15.83 -2.98
C PHE A 49 -12.77 -16.26 -3.89
N THR A 50 -11.73 -16.85 -3.30
CA THR A 50 -10.71 -17.58 -4.04
C THR A 50 -11.15 -19.02 -4.26
N GLY A 51 -11.37 -19.38 -5.52
CA GLY A 51 -11.87 -20.68 -5.95
C GLY A 51 -13.36 -20.89 -5.65
N MET A 52 -13.94 -21.87 -6.33
CA MET A 52 -15.38 -22.19 -6.28
C MET A 52 -15.68 -23.63 -5.88
N ASP A 53 -14.66 -24.42 -5.51
CA ASP A 53 -14.81 -25.84 -5.17
C ASP A 53 -15.56 -26.62 -6.27
N SER A 54 -15.06 -26.55 -7.50
CA SER A 54 -15.69 -27.15 -8.70
C SER A 54 -17.09 -26.61 -9.01
N GLY A 55 -17.37 -25.36 -8.62
CA GLY A 55 -18.67 -24.69 -8.83
C GLY A 55 -19.70 -24.91 -7.72
N LEU A 56 -19.43 -25.84 -6.79
CA LEU A 56 -20.36 -26.16 -5.70
C LEU A 56 -20.55 -24.98 -4.73
N LEU A 57 -19.50 -24.20 -4.46
CA LEU A 57 -19.60 -23.03 -3.58
C LEU A 57 -20.46 -21.92 -4.20
N ALA A 58 -20.32 -21.68 -5.51
CA ALA A 58 -21.13 -20.71 -6.22
C ALA A 58 -22.62 -21.11 -6.20
N ASN A 59 -22.90 -22.39 -6.47
CA ASN A 59 -24.27 -22.94 -6.40
C ASN A 59 -24.88 -22.82 -4.99
N TYR A 60 -24.09 -23.07 -3.95
CA TYR A 60 -24.53 -22.90 -2.57
C TYR A 60 -24.94 -21.44 -2.29
N ILE A 61 -24.09 -20.47 -2.66
CA ILE A 61 -24.39 -19.04 -2.46
C ILE A 61 -25.62 -18.62 -3.27
N LEU A 62 -25.76 -19.09 -4.51
CA LEU A 62 -26.94 -18.85 -5.35
C LEU A 62 -28.25 -19.42 -4.74
N SER A 63 -28.15 -20.44 -3.89
CA SER A 63 -29.31 -21.04 -3.20
C SER A 63 -29.73 -20.32 -1.91
N MET A 64 -28.91 -19.38 -1.43
CA MET A 64 -29.16 -18.64 -0.19
C MET A 64 -29.97 -17.36 -0.42
N GLU A 65 -30.62 -16.88 0.62
CA GLU A 65 -31.11 -15.50 0.67
C GLU A 65 -29.90 -14.57 0.90
N LEU A 66 -29.52 -13.83 -0.14
CA LEU A 66 -28.34 -12.95 -0.10
C LEU A 66 -28.65 -11.69 0.74
N PRO A 67 -27.72 -11.23 1.61
CA PRO A 67 -27.96 -10.03 2.39
C PRO A 67 -28.15 -8.80 1.51
N ALA A 68 -29.05 -7.90 1.91
CA ALA A 68 -29.41 -6.74 1.11
C ALA A 68 -28.19 -5.86 0.76
N GLY A 69 -28.12 -5.39 -0.50
CA GLY A 69 -27.02 -4.57 -1.00
C GLY A 69 -25.66 -5.28 -1.13
N SER A 70 -25.58 -6.57 -0.80
CA SER A 70 -24.32 -7.32 -0.89
C SER A 70 -23.98 -7.74 -2.32
N ARG A 71 -22.68 -7.89 -2.55
CA ARG A 71 -22.08 -8.15 -3.86
C ARG A 71 -21.07 -9.29 -3.74
N PHE A 72 -20.89 -10.09 -4.78
CA PHE A 72 -20.16 -11.36 -4.72
C PHE A 72 -19.22 -11.51 -5.92
N ILE A 73 -17.95 -11.76 -5.69
CA ILE A 73 -16.97 -12.03 -6.75
C ILE A 73 -16.34 -13.39 -6.48
N PHE A 74 -16.46 -14.31 -7.42
CA PHE A 74 -15.72 -15.56 -7.42
C PHE A 74 -14.56 -15.45 -8.40
N VAL A 75 -13.35 -15.65 -7.91
CA VAL A 75 -12.14 -15.63 -8.72
C VAL A 75 -11.60 -17.04 -8.77
N GLU A 76 -11.54 -17.62 -9.96
CA GLU A 76 -11.14 -19.01 -10.19
C GLU A 76 -9.96 -19.10 -11.17
N LEU A 77 -9.22 -20.21 -11.09
CA LEU A 77 -8.15 -20.51 -12.04
C LEU A 77 -8.73 -20.63 -13.46
N PRO A 78 -8.11 -20.03 -14.50
CA PRO A 78 -8.63 -20.07 -15.86
C PRO A 78 -8.90 -21.49 -16.38
N GLU A 79 -8.02 -22.44 -16.06
CA GLU A 79 -8.13 -23.85 -16.45
C GLU A 79 -9.31 -24.54 -15.79
N VAL A 80 -9.63 -24.15 -14.56
CA VAL A 80 -10.78 -24.69 -13.81
C VAL A 80 -12.07 -24.05 -14.31
N LEU A 81 -12.09 -22.72 -14.44
CA LEU A 81 -13.28 -21.98 -14.86
C LEU A 81 -13.79 -22.44 -16.23
N ASN A 82 -12.90 -22.74 -17.17
CA ASN A 82 -13.24 -23.27 -18.50
C ASN A 82 -13.93 -24.65 -18.49
N LEU A 83 -13.81 -25.39 -17.38
CA LEU A 83 -14.46 -26.70 -17.21
C LEU A 83 -15.83 -26.59 -16.52
N LEU A 84 -16.14 -25.45 -15.93
CA LEU A 84 -17.36 -25.23 -15.17
C LEU A 84 -18.41 -24.55 -16.05
N ASN A 85 -19.65 -25.02 -15.96
CA ASN A 85 -20.80 -24.36 -16.57
C ASN A 85 -21.70 -23.83 -15.45
N ILE A 86 -21.58 -22.54 -15.15
CA ILE A 86 -22.36 -21.87 -14.09
C ILE A 86 -23.17 -20.76 -14.73
N ASP A 87 -24.48 -20.98 -14.85
CA ASP A 87 -25.41 -19.98 -15.36
C ASP A 87 -25.86 -19.04 -14.24
N LEU A 88 -25.57 -17.75 -14.39
CA LEU A 88 -26.02 -16.72 -13.47
C LEU A 88 -27.40 -16.19 -13.86
N PRO A 89 -28.39 -16.17 -12.94
CA PRO A 89 -29.67 -15.53 -13.17
C PRO A 89 -29.49 -14.07 -13.58
N ASP A 90 -30.30 -13.58 -14.53
CA ASP A 90 -30.22 -12.20 -15.02
C ASP A 90 -30.34 -11.15 -13.90
N SER A 91 -31.12 -11.44 -12.85
CA SER A 91 -31.28 -10.59 -11.67
C SER A 91 -30.00 -10.42 -10.84
N LEU A 92 -29.04 -11.34 -10.94
CA LEU A 92 -27.81 -11.34 -10.16
C LEU A 92 -26.57 -10.90 -10.95
N LYS A 93 -26.65 -10.78 -12.29
CA LYS A 93 -25.51 -10.38 -13.14
C LYS A 93 -24.88 -9.03 -12.77
N SER A 94 -25.62 -8.15 -12.10
CA SER A 94 -25.14 -6.84 -11.63
C SER A 94 -24.59 -6.85 -10.20
N LYS A 95 -24.70 -7.98 -9.49
CA LYS A 95 -24.32 -8.16 -8.07
C LYS A 95 -23.36 -9.33 -7.85
N LEU A 96 -23.21 -10.23 -8.83
CA LEU A 96 -22.39 -11.43 -8.73
C LEU A 96 -21.57 -11.62 -10.00
N TRP A 97 -20.25 -11.79 -9.84
CA TRP A 97 -19.30 -12.06 -10.92
C TRP A 97 -18.58 -13.37 -10.66
N ILE A 98 -18.39 -14.14 -11.74
CA ILE A 98 -17.48 -15.29 -11.78
C ILE A 98 -16.42 -14.93 -12.82
N THR A 99 -15.17 -14.94 -12.41
CA THR A 99 -14.09 -14.31 -13.18
C THR A 99 -12.75 -14.97 -12.92
N THR A 100 -11.73 -14.52 -13.65
CA THR A 100 -10.33 -14.87 -13.45
C THR A 100 -9.57 -13.71 -12.82
N GLU A 101 -8.33 -13.96 -12.38
CA GLU A 101 -7.43 -12.92 -11.90
C GLU A 101 -7.30 -11.73 -12.88
N ALA A 102 -7.23 -12.01 -14.19
CA ALA A 102 -6.95 -11.00 -15.21
C ALA A 102 -8.06 -9.95 -15.36
N GLU A 103 -9.30 -10.34 -15.10
CA GLU A 103 -10.49 -9.49 -15.25
C GLU A 103 -10.90 -8.82 -13.93
N LEU A 104 -10.40 -9.33 -12.79
CA LEU A 104 -10.72 -8.85 -11.45
C LEU A 104 -10.53 -7.34 -11.28
N PRO A 105 -9.43 -6.71 -11.72
CA PRO A 105 -9.21 -5.27 -11.51
C PRO A 105 -10.34 -4.40 -12.09
N GLU A 106 -10.89 -4.75 -13.24
CA GLU A 106 -11.98 -3.99 -13.86
C GLU A 106 -13.31 -4.20 -13.14
N ILE A 107 -13.53 -5.39 -12.57
CA ILE A 107 -14.71 -5.68 -11.76
C ILE A 107 -14.67 -4.91 -10.43
N LEU A 108 -13.50 -4.82 -9.79
CA LEU A 108 -13.34 -4.08 -8.53
C LEU A 108 -13.66 -2.59 -8.70
N LYS A 109 -13.38 -2.00 -9.87
CA LYS A 109 -13.68 -0.60 -10.21
C LYS A 109 -15.16 -0.33 -10.54
N GLN A 110 -16.01 -1.36 -10.68
CA GLN A 110 -17.41 -1.15 -11.02
C GLN A 110 -18.17 -0.46 -9.89
N ALA A 111 -19.09 0.43 -10.27
CA ALA A 111 -19.91 1.20 -9.34
C ALA A 111 -20.60 0.28 -8.31
N GLY A 112 -20.32 0.53 -7.03
CA GLY A 112 -20.80 -0.24 -5.89
C GLY A 112 -19.72 -1.13 -5.27
N ASN A 113 -18.86 -1.76 -6.09
CA ASN A 113 -17.72 -2.53 -5.58
C ASN A 113 -16.65 -1.58 -5.01
N ASP A 114 -16.31 -0.56 -5.78
CA ASP A 114 -15.44 0.54 -5.40
C ASP A 114 -15.88 1.20 -4.08
N ILE A 115 -17.19 1.46 -3.91
CA ILE A 115 -17.77 2.03 -2.70
C ILE A 115 -17.60 1.09 -1.50
N CYS A 116 -17.85 -0.21 -1.66
CA CYS A 116 -17.64 -1.19 -0.58
C CYS A 116 -16.16 -1.23 -0.16
N ILE A 117 -15.23 -1.21 -1.13
CA ILE A 117 -13.78 -1.22 -0.88
C ILE A 117 -13.34 0.07 -0.17
N ALA A 118 -13.78 1.22 -0.68
CA ALA A 118 -13.57 2.56 -0.14
C ALA A 118 -13.99 2.65 1.34
N LYS A 119 -15.11 2.02 1.71
CA LYS A 119 -15.61 1.95 3.10
C LYS A 119 -14.93 0.90 3.97
N GLY A 120 -14.09 0.04 3.41
CA GLY A 120 -13.57 -1.15 4.11
C GLY A 120 -14.65 -2.22 4.37
N GLN A 121 -15.77 -2.17 3.65
CA GLN A 121 -16.88 -3.12 3.73
C GLN A 121 -16.71 -4.26 2.71
N TYR A 122 -15.60 -4.98 2.80
CA TYR A 122 -15.34 -6.15 1.97
C TYR A 122 -14.77 -7.30 2.79
N ARG A 123 -14.94 -8.53 2.30
CA ARG A 123 -14.43 -9.76 2.90
C ARG A 123 -13.80 -10.62 1.82
N HIS A 124 -12.59 -11.10 2.07
CA HIS A 124 -11.92 -12.07 1.21
C HIS A 124 -11.93 -13.44 1.91
N TYR A 125 -12.56 -14.42 1.27
CA TYR A 125 -12.66 -15.78 1.74
C TYR A 125 -12.00 -16.76 0.76
N HIS A 126 -11.62 -17.91 1.28
CA HIS A 126 -11.07 -19.00 0.47
C HIS A 126 -12.06 -20.17 0.47
N SER A 127 -12.31 -20.74 -0.70
CA SER A 127 -12.97 -22.03 -0.87
C SER A 127 -12.27 -23.13 -0.06
N MET A 128 -12.90 -24.30 0.10
CA MET A 128 -12.30 -25.40 0.85
C MET A 128 -11.02 -25.90 0.17
N ALA A 129 -11.02 -26.06 -1.16
CA ALA A 129 -9.86 -26.42 -1.95
C ALA A 129 -8.74 -25.37 -1.86
N ALA A 130 -9.06 -24.08 -2.04
CA ALA A 130 -8.06 -23.02 -1.94
C ALA A 130 -7.48 -22.92 -0.51
N ALA A 131 -8.30 -23.09 0.53
CA ALA A 131 -7.83 -23.07 1.91
C ALA A 131 -6.93 -24.27 2.24
N ALA A 132 -7.23 -25.45 1.69
CA ALA A 132 -6.43 -26.66 1.86
C ALA A 132 -5.23 -26.75 0.91
N GLU A 133 -5.05 -25.76 0.03
CA GLU A 133 -3.95 -25.66 -0.93
C GLU A 133 -3.78 -26.95 -1.75
N THR A 134 -4.92 -27.49 -2.20
CA THR A 134 -4.96 -28.76 -2.93
C THR A 134 -4.19 -28.70 -4.24
N LEU A 135 -4.18 -27.52 -4.87
CA LEU A 135 -3.38 -27.13 -6.03
C LEU A 135 -2.46 -25.95 -5.65
N PRO A 136 -1.15 -26.00 -5.98
CA PRO A 136 -0.22 -24.89 -5.73
C PRO A 136 -0.63 -23.57 -6.38
N GLU A 137 -1.33 -23.62 -7.51
CA GLU A 137 -1.81 -22.46 -8.28
C GLU A 137 -2.78 -21.59 -7.48
N TYR A 138 -3.50 -22.16 -6.50
CA TYR A 138 -4.34 -21.36 -5.60
C TYR A 138 -3.55 -20.43 -4.68
N ILE A 139 -2.29 -20.74 -4.37
CA ILE A 139 -1.43 -19.85 -3.59
C ILE A 139 -1.15 -18.56 -4.39
N LEU A 140 -0.86 -18.73 -5.68
CA LEU A 140 -0.65 -17.61 -6.60
C LEU A 140 -1.91 -16.76 -6.75
N LEU A 141 -3.06 -17.43 -6.93
CA LEU A 141 -4.35 -16.75 -7.07
C LEU A 141 -4.72 -15.95 -5.81
N LYS A 142 -4.48 -16.47 -4.60
CA LYS A 142 -4.70 -15.73 -3.34
C LYS A 142 -3.87 -14.43 -3.31
N SER A 143 -2.59 -14.52 -3.67
CA SER A 143 -1.68 -13.38 -3.68
C SER A 143 -2.13 -12.32 -4.69
N ALA A 144 -2.51 -12.72 -5.89
CA ALA A 144 -2.93 -11.80 -6.93
C ALA A 144 -4.25 -11.07 -6.57
N ILE A 145 -5.21 -11.76 -5.96
CA ILE A 145 -6.44 -11.14 -5.45
C ILE A 145 -6.12 -10.11 -4.37
N ALA A 146 -5.23 -10.44 -3.43
CA ALA A 146 -4.83 -9.51 -2.37
C ALA A 146 -4.16 -8.24 -2.95
N GLN A 147 -3.29 -8.41 -3.94
CA GLN A 147 -2.63 -7.31 -4.65
C GLN A 147 -3.65 -6.43 -5.39
N ALA A 148 -4.59 -7.02 -6.14
CA ALA A 148 -5.66 -6.28 -6.83
C ALA A 148 -6.52 -5.47 -5.84
N LEU A 149 -6.82 -6.04 -4.67
CA LEU A 149 -7.55 -5.34 -3.62
C LEU A 149 -6.75 -4.20 -2.99
N ASP A 150 -5.45 -4.39 -2.75
CA ASP A 150 -4.57 -3.34 -2.23
C ASP A 150 -4.44 -2.17 -3.22
N HIS A 151 -4.37 -2.46 -4.53
CA HIS A 151 -4.41 -1.45 -5.59
C HIS A 151 -5.69 -0.63 -5.56
N GLU A 152 -6.85 -1.29 -5.54
CA GLU A 152 -8.13 -0.58 -5.54
C GLU A 152 -8.35 0.20 -4.24
N ARG A 153 -7.96 -0.37 -3.10
CA ARG A 153 -7.98 0.33 -1.81
C ARG A 153 -7.09 1.58 -1.83
N PHE A 154 -5.91 1.49 -2.44
CA PHE A 154 -5.03 2.64 -2.59
C PHE A 154 -5.69 3.75 -3.42
N ASN A 155 -6.27 3.40 -4.57
CA ASN A 155 -6.95 4.34 -5.46
C ASN A 155 -8.12 5.05 -4.77
N GLN A 156 -8.96 4.30 -4.05
CA GLN A 156 -10.08 4.86 -3.31
C GLN A 156 -9.63 5.67 -2.09
N GLY A 157 -8.55 5.26 -1.43
CA GLY A 157 -7.99 5.89 -0.23
C GLY A 157 -7.55 7.34 -0.42
N VAL A 158 -7.18 7.75 -1.64
CA VAL A 158 -6.82 9.14 -1.97
C VAL A 158 -7.92 10.12 -1.58
N ASN A 159 -9.19 9.75 -1.77
CA ASN A 159 -10.33 10.61 -1.45
C ASN A 159 -10.67 10.67 0.05
N TYR A 160 -10.23 9.69 0.84
CA TYR A 160 -10.49 9.67 2.29
C TYR A 160 -9.56 10.58 3.08
N ASN A 161 -8.43 11.01 2.49
CA ASN A 161 -7.43 11.84 3.16
C ASN A 161 -7.64 13.35 2.97
N GLN A 162 -8.62 13.77 2.15
CA GLN A 162 -8.85 15.18 1.76
C GLN A 162 -9.00 16.15 2.93
N LYS A 163 -9.53 15.71 4.07
CA LYS A 163 -9.67 16.55 5.27
C LYS A 163 -8.35 17.12 5.78
N GLU A 164 -7.32 16.27 5.82
CA GLU A 164 -6.01 16.70 6.30
C GLU A 164 -5.45 17.81 5.40
N PHE A 165 -5.56 17.65 4.08
CA PHE A 165 -5.12 18.65 3.11
C PHE A 165 -5.85 19.99 3.28
N VAL A 166 -7.18 19.99 3.41
CA VAL A 166 -7.96 21.23 3.61
C VAL A 166 -7.63 21.87 4.96
N GLN A 167 -7.45 21.08 6.01
CA GLN A 167 -7.06 21.60 7.32
C GLN A 167 -5.68 22.29 7.25
N ARG A 168 -4.68 21.61 6.69
CA ARG A 168 -3.32 22.18 6.53
C ARG A 168 -3.33 23.42 5.63
N GLN A 169 -4.11 23.41 4.56
CA GLN A 169 -4.31 24.57 3.69
C GLN A 169 -4.84 25.76 4.48
N LEU A 170 -5.88 25.59 5.30
CA LEU A 170 -6.44 26.64 6.17
C LEU A 170 -5.47 27.10 7.27
N GLU A 171 -4.64 26.20 7.80
CA GLU A 171 -3.58 26.55 8.76
C GLU A 171 -2.50 27.43 8.11
N ASN A 172 -2.15 27.17 6.85
CA ASN A 172 -1.10 27.87 6.12
C ASN A 172 -1.53 29.15 5.38
N VAL A 173 -2.83 29.46 5.24
CA VAL A 173 -3.28 30.64 4.47
C VAL A 173 -2.59 31.94 4.88
N CYS A 174 -2.23 32.07 6.16
CA CYS A 174 -1.58 33.26 6.69
C CYS A 174 -0.09 33.35 6.37
N ASP A 175 0.56 32.23 6.05
CA ASP A 175 1.98 32.14 5.74
C ASP A 175 2.22 31.95 4.20
N ASN A 176 1.21 31.51 3.45
CA ASN A 176 1.20 31.41 1.97
C ASN A 176 1.07 32.80 1.28
N HIS A 177 2.11 33.63 1.36
CA HIS A 177 2.09 35.00 0.83
C HIS A 177 2.35 35.10 -0.68
N SER A 178 3.40 34.43 -1.15
CA SER A 178 3.95 34.62 -2.50
C SER A 178 3.76 33.36 -3.33
N PRO A 179 2.97 33.38 -4.41
CA PRO A 179 2.77 32.22 -5.27
C PRO A 179 4.03 31.96 -6.10
N VAL A 180 4.28 30.70 -6.43
CA VAL A 180 5.46 30.31 -7.22
C VAL A 180 5.36 30.67 -8.71
N GLU A 181 4.17 31.01 -9.22
CA GLU A 181 3.99 31.40 -10.63
C GLU A 181 4.93 32.52 -11.10
N ILE A 182 5.46 33.30 -10.16
CA ILE A 182 6.45 34.34 -10.43
C ILE A 182 7.75 33.81 -11.05
N LEU A 183 8.01 32.51 -10.97
CA LEU A 183 9.20 31.86 -11.56
C LEU A 183 8.94 31.29 -12.96
N ARG A 184 7.70 31.34 -13.46
CA ARG A 184 7.30 30.74 -14.73
C ARG A 184 8.09 31.33 -15.92
N GLY A 185 8.67 30.46 -16.74
CA GLY A 185 9.40 30.83 -17.96
C GLY A 185 10.70 31.63 -17.75
N HIS A 186 11.20 31.75 -16.52
CA HIS A 186 12.38 32.57 -16.25
C HIS A 186 13.73 31.86 -16.53
N PHE A 187 13.72 30.56 -16.80
CA PHE A 187 14.93 29.71 -16.88
C PHE A 187 15.14 29.04 -18.24
N GLU A 188 14.54 29.60 -19.30
CA GLU A 188 14.70 29.12 -20.68
C GLU A 188 16.17 28.96 -21.10
N GLY A 189 16.50 27.79 -21.64
CA GLY A 189 17.84 27.41 -22.10
C GLY A 189 18.81 26.98 -20.98
N GLU A 190 18.41 26.98 -19.71
CA GLU A 190 19.26 26.55 -18.61
C GLU A 190 19.03 25.08 -18.22
N THR A 191 19.97 24.53 -17.45
CA THR A 191 19.89 23.19 -16.86
C THR A 191 19.44 23.27 -15.41
N ALA A 192 18.48 22.41 -15.04
CA ALA A 192 18.15 22.10 -13.65
C ALA A 192 18.57 20.67 -13.32
N ILE A 193 18.89 20.42 -12.05
CA ILE A 193 19.00 19.06 -11.51
C ILE A 193 18.06 18.89 -10.32
N ILE A 194 17.27 17.82 -10.33
CA ILE A 194 16.41 17.42 -9.23
C ILE A 194 17.11 16.32 -8.45
N VAL A 195 17.47 16.64 -7.21
CA VAL A 195 18.10 15.75 -6.24
C VAL A 195 17.04 15.20 -5.30
N ALA A 196 16.63 13.96 -5.54
CA ALA A 196 15.64 13.25 -4.75
C ALA A 196 16.30 12.39 -3.63
N GLY A 197 15.47 11.67 -2.87
CA GLY A 197 15.88 11.00 -1.62
C GLY A 197 16.45 9.59 -1.75
N GLY A 198 16.56 9.04 -2.96
CA GLY A 198 17.01 7.68 -3.22
C GLY A 198 18.52 7.48 -3.06
N PRO A 199 18.97 6.23 -2.80
CA PRO A 199 20.38 5.89 -2.56
C PRO A 199 21.34 6.29 -3.68
N SER A 200 20.92 6.36 -4.93
CA SER A 200 21.83 6.68 -6.04
C SER A 200 22.42 8.10 -5.98
N MET A 201 21.82 9.00 -5.19
CA MET A 201 22.32 10.36 -4.99
C MET A 201 23.73 10.39 -4.39
N ASP A 202 24.06 9.41 -3.55
CA ASP A 202 25.37 9.35 -2.88
C ASP A 202 26.53 9.22 -3.88
N LEU A 203 26.27 8.62 -5.04
CA LEU A 203 27.24 8.47 -6.12
C LEU A 203 27.55 9.80 -6.84
N GLN A 204 26.67 10.81 -6.70
CA GLN A 204 26.75 12.06 -7.46
C GLN A 204 27.25 13.25 -6.64
N LEU A 205 27.56 13.08 -5.35
CA LEU A 205 27.92 14.19 -4.43
C LEU A 205 29.11 15.02 -4.93
N ASP A 206 30.20 14.38 -5.33
CA ASP A 206 31.40 15.09 -5.79
C ASP A 206 31.16 15.83 -7.11
N TRP A 207 30.42 15.21 -8.05
CA TRP A 207 30.08 15.84 -9.32
C TRP A 207 29.12 17.03 -9.14
N LEU A 208 28.12 16.89 -8.26
CA LEU A 208 27.22 17.99 -7.88
C LEU A 208 28.03 19.15 -7.31
N LYS A 209 28.94 18.89 -6.37
CA LYS A 209 29.78 19.91 -5.74
C LYS A 209 30.65 20.65 -6.75
N ALA A 210 31.25 19.93 -7.70
CA ALA A 210 32.12 20.50 -8.73
C ALA A 210 31.35 21.32 -9.79
N ASN A 211 30.05 21.07 -9.98
CA ASN A 211 29.26 21.67 -11.06
C ASN A 211 28.09 22.55 -10.61
N GLN A 212 27.87 22.70 -9.30
CA GLN A 212 26.73 23.45 -8.74
C GLN A 212 26.56 24.89 -9.27
N GLN A 213 27.64 25.54 -9.71
CA GLN A 213 27.57 26.91 -10.27
C GLN A 213 27.03 26.96 -11.72
N ARG A 214 26.91 25.80 -12.40
CA ARG A 214 26.48 25.71 -13.81
C ARG A 214 25.01 25.33 -14.01
N MET A 215 24.32 24.96 -12.94
CA MET A 215 22.93 24.49 -12.99
C MET A 215 22.13 25.04 -11.81
N THR A 216 20.81 24.93 -11.86
CA THR A 216 19.95 25.18 -10.70
C THR A 216 19.66 23.87 -9.98
N ILE A 217 20.02 23.78 -8.70
CA ILE A 217 19.84 22.57 -7.89
C ILE A 217 18.51 22.64 -7.13
N PHE A 218 17.62 21.72 -7.46
CA PHE A 218 16.41 21.41 -6.71
C PHE A 218 16.70 20.25 -5.77
N ALA A 219 16.35 20.38 -4.50
CA ALA A 219 16.48 19.33 -3.51
C ALA A 219 15.12 19.02 -2.88
N VAL A 220 14.79 17.74 -2.73
CA VAL A 220 13.66 17.38 -1.86
C VAL A 220 14.02 17.67 -0.40
N SER A 221 13.07 18.14 0.40
CA SER A 221 13.32 18.67 1.75
C SER A 221 14.17 17.77 2.65
N ARG A 222 13.95 16.45 2.61
CA ARG A 222 14.66 15.47 3.43
C ARG A 222 16.16 15.34 3.17
N ILE A 223 16.67 15.76 2.01
CA ILE A 223 18.11 15.68 1.69
C ILE A 223 18.84 17.02 1.74
N ALA A 224 18.11 18.12 1.98
CA ALA A 224 18.67 19.47 1.97
C ALA A 224 19.84 19.65 2.95
N ALA A 225 19.67 19.24 4.21
CA ALA A 225 20.73 19.35 5.22
C ALA A 225 21.97 18.49 4.87
N LYS A 226 21.75 17.29 4.31
CA LYS A 226 22.85 16.43 3.86
C LYS A 226 23.68 17.10 2.77
N LEU A 227 23.04 17.69 1.77
CA LEU A 227 23.74 18.41 0.69
C LEU A 227 24.57 19.57 1.24
N ILE A 228 23.97 20.39 2.12
CA ILE A 228 24.64 21.55 2.74
C ILE A 228 25.88 21.10 3.52
N ASN A 229 25.76 20.03 4.32
CA ASN A 229 26.89 19.47 5.09
C ASN A 229 28.03 18.94 4.20
N HIS A 230 27.76 18.58 2.93
CA HIS A 230 28.78 18.17 1.96
C HIS A 230 29.35 19.36 1.14
N GLY A 231 28.89 20.59 1.39
CA GLY A 231 29.29 21.79 0.66
C GLY A 231 28.60 21.94 -0.69
N ILE A 232 27.40 21.37 -0.83
CA ILE A 232 26.51 21.55 -1.99
C ILE A 232 25.37 22.44 -1.52
N LYS A 233 25.22 23.62 -2.12
CA LYS A 233 24.17 24.57 -1.75
C LYS A 233 22.98 24.43 -2.71
N PRO A 234 21.84 23.86 -2.28
CA PRO A 234 20.64 23.83 -3.13
C PRO A 234 20.20 25.26 -3.45
N ASP A 235 19.70 25.50 -4.67
CA ASP A 235 19.05 26.77 -5.00
C ASP A 235 17.60 26.78 -4.50
N ILE A 236 16.90 25.64 -4.66
CA ILE A 236 15.50 25.45 -4.31
C ILE A 236 15.36 24.17 -3.49
N VAL A 237 14.63 24.24 -2.37
CA VAL A 237 14.21 23.07 -1.62
C VAL A 237 12.70 22.94 -1.69
N VAL A 238 12.20 21.74 -2.03
CA VAL A 238 10.77 21.48 -2.22
C VAL A 238 10.21 20.61 -1.09
N THR A 239 9.05 20.99 -0.53
CA THR A 239 8.29 20.17 0.44
C THR A 239 6.79 20.17 0.11
N VAL A 240 6.12 19.03 0.17
CA VAL A 240 4.71 18.93 -0.26
C VAL A 240 3.77 18.31 0.78
N ASP A 241 4.29 17.43 1.64
CA ASP A 241 3.44 16.54 2.42
C ASP A 241 2.71 17.24 3.59
N PRO A 242 1.39 16.97 3.78
CA PRO A 242 0.60 17.57 4.84
C PRO A 242 0.73 16.87 6.20
N GLN A 243 1.38 15.70 6.25
CA GLN A 243 1.53 14.92 7.47
C GLN A 243 2.68 15.42 8.33
N ALA A 244 2.52 15.29 9.64
CA ALA A 244 3.52 15.74 10.58
C ALA A 244 4.88 15.05 10.39
N PHE A 245 4.93 13.80 9.93
CA PHE A 245 6.20 13.08 9.70
C PHE A 245 7.11 13.82 8.71
N SER A 246 6.56 14.62 7.79
CA SER A 246 7.33 15.45 6.86
C SER A 246 8.29 16.40 7.59
N PHE A 247 7.86 16.94 8.74
CA PHE A 247 8.72 17.73 9.61
C PHE A 247 9.85 16.88 10.20
N ASP A 248 9.57 15.66 10.69
CA ASP A 248 10.60 14.83 11.34
C ASP A 248 11.77 14.50 10.41
N VAL A 249 11.46 14.21 9.14
CA VAL A 249 12.45 13.83 8.13
C VAL A 249 13.14 15.03 7.48
N SER A 250 12.60 16.25 7.65
CA SER A 250 13.12 17.46 7.00
C SER A 250 13.66 18.52 7.98
N ARG A 251 13.41 18.38 9.28
CA ARG A 251 13.68 19.41 10.31
C ARG A 251 15.12 19.93 10.33
N GLU A 252 16.11 19.14 9.91
CA GLU A 252 17.50 19.61 9.87
C GLU A 252 17.68 20.80 8.92
N MET A 253 16.87 20.89 7.87
CA MET A 253 16.90 22.02 6.93
C MET A 253 16.50 23.35 7.60
N MET A 254 15.79 23.31 8.72
CA MET A 254 15.33 24.49 9.47
C MET A 254 16.49 25.30 10.07
N GLN A 255 17.71 24.75 10.09
CA GLN A 255 18.92 25.46 10.51
C GLN A 255 19.51 26.35 9.41
N TYR A 256 19.02 26.24 8.17
CA TYR A 256 19.60 26.89 6.99
C TYR A 256 18.61 27.79 6.23
N PRO A 257 17.85 28.69 6.89
CA PRO A 257 16.79 29.47 6.25
C PRO A 257 17.28 30.44 5.17
N GLU A 258 18.55 30.86 5.21
CA GLU A 258 19.13 31.82 4.27
C GLU A 258 19.88 31.16 3.11
N ASP A 259 20.01 29.83 3.12
CA ASP A 259 20.82 29.12 2.12
C ASP A 259 20.05 28.78 0.85
N PHE A 260 18.73 28.68 0.88
CA PHE A 260 17.94 28.28 -0.27
C PHE A 260 16.55 28.90 -0.27
N LEU A 261 15.91 28.92 -1.44
CA LEU A 261 14.49 29.23 -1.54
C LEU A 261 13.66 28.00 -1.16
N LEU A 262 12.79 28.13 -0.16
CA LEU A 262 11.82 27.08 0.14
C LEU A 262 10.61 27.20 -0.80
N VAL A 263 10.37 26.19 -1.62
CA VAL A 263 9.10 26.05 -2.36
C VAL A 263 8.26 24.97 -1.68
N HIS A 264 7.02 25.28 -1.34
CA HIS A 264 6.17 24.34 -0.62
C HIS A 264 4.76 24.25 -1.19
N SER A 265 4.12 23.09 -1.06
CA SER A 265 2.67 23.00 -1.31
C SER A 265 1.91 23.90 -0.36
N TYR A 266 0.79 24.45 -0.82
CA TYR A 266 -0.15 25.23 -0.01
C TYR A 266 -0.58 24.50 1.28
N HIS A 267 -0.55 23.16 1.28
CA HIS A 267 -0.94 22.27 2.37
C HIS A 267 0.25 21.55 3.03
N ALA A 268 1.50 21.93 2.76
CA ALA A 268 2.67 21.35 3.44
C ALA A 268 2.55 21.53 4.97
N HIS A 269 3.11 20.63 5.78
CA HIS A 269 2.87 20.67 7.21
C HIS A 269 3.24 22.03 7.86
N PRO A 270 2.35 22.67 8.67
CA PRO A 270 2.56 24.01 9.24
C PRO A 270 3.77 24.14 10.16
N TRP A 271 4.26 23.03 10.72
CA TRP A 271 5.51 23.03 11.49
C TRP A 271 6.75 23.33 10.63
N ILE A 272 6.66 23.20 9.31
CA ILE A 272 7.70 23.64 8.39
C ILE A 272 7.40 25.09 7.99
N VAL A 273 6.27 25.29 7.30
CA VAL A 273 5.92 26.58 6.67
C VAL A 273 5.75 27.70 7.69
N GLY A 274 4.99 27.44 8.75
CA GLY A 274 4.60 28.43 9.75
C GLY A 274 5.73 28.86 10.68
N GLN A 275 6.95 28.36 10.54
CA GLN A 275 8.13 28.83 11.27
C GLN A 275 9.39 28.87 10.40
N TRP A 276 9.24 28.88 9.08
CA TRP A 276 10.34 29.09 8.15
C TRP A 276 10.76 30.56 8.16
N ALA A 277 12.01 30.83 8.52
CA ALA A 277 12.53 32.20 8.64
C ALA A 277 13.11 32.77 7.34
N GLY A 278 13.23 31.95 6.30
CA GLY A 278 13.77 32.33 5.01
C GLY A 278 12.71 32.73 3.97
N GLU A 279 13.19 33.06 2.77
CA GLU A 279 12.31 33.28 1.63
C GLU A 279 11.59 31.98 1.23
N ASN A 280 10.33 32.11 0.84
CA ASN A 280 9.52 30.98 0.42
C ASN A 280 8.45 31.36 -0.62
N LEU A 281 8.07 30.36 -1.42
CA LEU A 281 6.96 30.43 -2.38
C LEU A 281 6.04 29.22 -2.22
N TYR A 282 4.74 29.42 -2.42
CA TYR A 282 3.78 28.33 -2.35
C TYR A 282 3.31 27.85 -3.73
N LEU A 283 3.12 26.54 -3.86
CA LEU A 283 2.46 25.82 -4.95
C LEU A 283 0.96 25.66 -4.66
N GLY A 284 0.15 25.59 -5.72
CA GLY A 284 -1.29 25.37 -5.72
C GLY A 284 -2.12 26.53 -5.16
N ASP A 285 -3.38 26.24 -4.84
CA ASP A 285 -4.34 27.25 -4.41
C ASP A 285 -4.17 27.61 -2.94
N ARG A 286 -4.17 28.91 -2.63
CA ARG A 286 -4.05 29.38 -1.24
C ARG A 286 -5.26 28.98 -0.40
N PHE A 287 -6.47 29.06 -0.97
CA PHE A 287 -7.72 28.78 -0.28
C PHE A 287 -8.40 27.52 -0.83
N PRO A 288 -9.17 26.78 0.00
CA PRO A 288 -9.86 25.57 -0.44
C PRO A 288 -11.12 25.84 -1.28
N TRP A 289 -11.44 27.11 -1.54
CA TRP A 289 -12.53 27.54 -2.42
C TRP A 289 -11.97 28.31 -3.62
N GLN A 290 -12.78 28.40 -4.67
CA GLN A 290 -12.37 29.05 -5.92
C GLN A 290 -11.96 30.51 -5.69
N THR A 291 -10.77 30.86 -6.17
CA THR A 291 -10.28 32.24 -6.24
C THR A 291 -9.74 32.53 -7.64
N LYS A 292 -9.66 33.81 -8.03
CA LYS A 292 -9.22 34.22 -9.38
C LYS A 292 -7.70 34.23 -9.56
N HIS A 293 -7.00 33.27 -8.95
CA HIS A 293 -5.54 33.20 -8.96
C HIS A 293 -5.07 32.03 -9.83
N SER A 294 -4.07 32.24 -10.69
CA SER A 294 -3.38 31.15 -11.39
C SER A 294 -2.10 30.86 -10.60
N ASN A 295 -1.82 29.62 -10.24
CA ASN A 295 -0.53 29.25 -9.65
C ASN A 295 -0.07 27.94 -10.27
N ILE A 296 1.20 27.58 -10.10
CA ILE A 296 1.67 26.24 -10.47
C ILE A 296 1.07 25.25 -9.48
N ILE A 297 0.37 24.23 -9.96
CA ILE A 297 -0.30 23.23 -9.12
C ILE A 297 0.70 22.33 -8.40
N THR A 298 0.31 21.76 -7.25
CA THR A 298 1.03 20.65 -6.64
C THR A 298 0.73 19.37 -7.40
N LYS A 299 1.76 18.63 -7.83
CA LYS A 299 1.62 17.32 -8.48
C LYS A 299 2.11 16.21 -7.56
N GLY A 300 1.26 15.23 -7.29
CA GLY A 300 1.59 14.04 -6.49
C GLY A 300 2.01 12.85 -7.37
N PRO A 301 2.30 11.69 -6.73
CA PRO A 301 2.22 11.43 -5.29
C PRO A 301 3.49 11.80 -4.50
N THR A 302 4.62 12.14 -5.12
CA THR A 302 5.87 12.46 -4.39
C THR A 302 6.32 13.91 -4.57
N VAL A 303 7.20 14.39 -3.67
CA VAL A 303 7.88 15.69 -3.80
C VAL A 303 8.59 15.83 -5.16
N THR A 304 9.14 14.73 -5.67
CA THR A 304 9.83 14.71 -6.97
C THR A 304 8.88 15.02 -8.13
N ASN A 305 7.63 14.53 -8.10
CA ASN A 305 6.61 14.86 -9.10
C ASN A 305 6.35 16.37 -9.15
N SER A 306 6.18 17.01 -7.98
CA SER A 306 6.00 18.47 -7.90
C SER A 306 7.25 19.24 -8.32
N SER A 307 8.43 18.73 -7.99
CA SER A 307 9.71 19.36 -8.37
C SER A 307 9.92 19.34 -9.88
N LEU A 308 9.53 18.25 -10.55
CA LEU A 308 9.56 18.12 -12.00
C LEU A 308 8.64 19.14 -12.68
N LEU A 309 7.36 19.18 -12.28
CA LEU A 309 6.41 20.14 -12.85
C LEU A 309 6.88 21.58 -12.63
N LEU A 310 7.42 21.89 -11.43
CA LEU A 310 8.00 23.20 -11.16
C LEU A 310 9.17 23.53 -12.10
N ALA A 311 10.10 22.60 -12.34
CA ALA A 311 11.20 22.81 -13.26
C ALA A 311 10.72 23.01 -14.72
N ILE A 312 9.71 22.26 -15.15
CA ILE A 312 9.06 22.41 -16.47
C ILE A 312 8.46 23.81 -16.60
N GLU A 313 7.62 24.22 -15.64
CA GLU A 313 6.94 25.52 -15.65
C GLU A 313 7.92 26.70 -15.53
N MET A 314 9.04 26.53 -14.84
CA MET A 314 10.13 27.50 -14.80
C MET A 314 10.86 27.66 -16.14
N GLY A 315 10.69 26.71 -17.07
CA GLY A 315 11.18 26.78 -18.44
C GLY A 315 12.55 26.15 -18.68
N PHE A 316 13.09 25.35 -17.76
CA PHE A 316 14.40 24.70 -17.95
C PHE A 316 14.41 23.81 -19.19
N SER A 317 15.41 23.92 -20.06
CA SER A 317 15.46 23.12 -21.30
C SER A 317 16.03 21.72 -21.08
N GLN A 318 16.91 21.57 -20.08
CA GLN A 318 17.47 20.28 -19.67
C GLN A 318 17.20 20.06 -18.18
N ILE A 319 16.61 18.92 -17.84
CA ILE A 319 16.24 18.55 -16.48
C ILE A 319 16.92 17.21 -16.15
N LEU A 320 17.90 17.27 -15.27
CA LEU A 320 18.67 16.14 -14.79
C LEU A 320 18.04 15.58 -13.50
N PHE A 321 18.23 14.29 -13.25
CA PHE A 321 17.76 13.62 -12.04
C PHE A 321 18.87 12.82 -11.37
N THR A 322 18.89 12.84 -10.05
CA THR A 322 19.66 11.90 -9.22
C THR A 322 18.92 11.63 -7.91
N GLY A 323 19.09 10.43 -7.33
CA GLY A 323 18.29 9.99 -6.19
C GLY A 323 16.80 9.77 -6.52
N MET A 324 16.41 9.86 -7.80
CA MET A 324 15.07 9.50 -8.26
C MET A 324 15.07 8.04 -8.71
N ASP A 325 15.21 7.16 -7.72
CA ASP A 325 15.37 5.73 -7.99
C ASP A 325 14.04 5.06 -8.26
N LEU A 326 12.99 5.43 -7.51
CA LEU A 326 11.62 4.86 -7.60
C LEU A 326 11.57 3.33 -7.51
N CYS A 327 12.60 2.72 -6.93
CA CYS A 327 12.70 1.31 -6.58
C CYS A 327 13.70 1.16 -5.43
N TYR A 328 13.75 -0.01 -4.80
CA TYR A 328 14.79 -0.34 -3.83
C TYR A 328 16.13 -0.60 -4.52
N SER A 329 17.22 -0.33 -3.80
CA SER A 329 18.55 -0.71 -4.24
C SER A 329 18.72 -2.24 -4.25
N ARG A 330 19.85 -2.71 -4.80
CA ARG A 330 20.24 -4.14 -4.78
C ARG A 330 20.32 -4.75 -3.38
N HIS A 331 20.45 -3.91 -2.35
CA HIS A 331 20.47 -4.30 -0.94
C HIS A 331 19.15 -4.00 -0.22
N GLY A 332 18.08 -3.65 -0.94
CA GLY A 332 16.74 -3.44 -0.36
C GLY A 332 16.57 -2.10 0.35
N VAL A 333 17.55 -1.21 0.26
CA VAL A 333 17.52 0.12 0.88
C VAL A 333 16.73 1.08 -0.01
N SER A 334 15.90 1.91 0.59
CA SER A 334 14.99 2.82 -0.10
C SER A 334 15.44 4.28 -0.14
N HIS A 335 16.37 4.69 0.75
CA HIS A 335 16.77 6.08 0.92
C HIS A 335 18.31 6.23 0.99
N ALA A 336 18.80 7.42 0.68
CA ALA A 336 20.21 7.79 0.75
C ALA A 336 20.81 7.60 2.15
N SER A 337 22.12 7.32 2.22
CA SER A 337 22.81 7.11 3.50
C SER A 337 22.67 8.31 4.45
N GLY A 338 22.66 8.05 5.76
CA GLY A 338 22.57 9.10 6.77
C GLY A 338 21.17 9.67 7.02
N THR A 339 20.15 9.31 6.23
CA THR A 339 18.74 9.60 6.57
C THR A 339 18.25 8.72 7.71
N GLN A 340 17.11 9.07 8.32
CA GLN A 340 16.53 8.27 9.40
C GLN A 340 16.04 6.90 8.91
N GLU A 341 15.54 6.83 7.68
CA GLU A 341 15.08 5.60 7.03
C GLU A 341 16.25 4.65 6.73
N ALA A 342 17.37 5.17 6.23
CA ALA A 342 18.55 4.35 5.94
C ALA A 342 19.09 3.65 7.20
N LYS A 343 18.96 4.26 8.37
CA LYS A 343 19.35 3.66 9.67
C LYS A 343 18.49 2.46 10.07
N LEU A 344 17.32 2.27 9.47
CA LEU A 344 16.42 1.16 9.80
C LEU A 344 16.69 -0.09 8.94
N GLY A 345 17.52 0.05 7.92
CA GLY A 345 17.88 -1.03 7.01
C GLY A 345 16.82 -1.31 5.94
N PRO A 346 16.99 -2.39 5.17
CA PRO A 346 16.12 -2.74 4.06
C PRO A 346 14.71 -3.15 4.46
N SER A 347 13.78 -3.02 3.51
CA SER A 347 12.45 -3.62 3.63
C SER A 347 12.51 -5.10 3.25
N LEU A 348 12.25 -5.97 4.21
CA LEU A 348 12.42 -7.42 4.09
C LEU A 348 11.09 -8.17 3.95
N GLY A 349 10.02 -7.68 4.59
CA GLY A 349 8.71 -8.37 4.61
C GLY A 349 7.63 -7.74 3.74
N HIS A 350 7.89 -6.60 3.12
CA HIS A 350 6.89 -5.91 2.30
C HIS A 350 6.79 -6.54 0.91
N MET A 351 5.58 -6.92 0.48
CA MET A 351 5.31 -7.34 -0.89
C MET A 351 5.33 -6.11 -1.81
N CYS A 352 6.06 -6.18 -2.90
CA CYS A 352 6.30 -5.07 -3.82
C CYS A 352 6.13 -5.52 -5.27
N GLU A 353 5.94 -4.55 -6.14
CA GLU A 353 5.97 -4.72 -7.59
C GLU A 353 7.40 -4.78 -8.11
N TRP A 354 7.58 -5.08 -9.39
CA TRP A 354 8.88 -5.16 -10.04
C TRP A 354 8.97 -4.19 -11.22
N VAL A 355 10.11 -3.51 -11.33
CA VAL A 355 10.41 -2.59 -12.44
C VAL A 355 11.80 -2.87 -13.00
N GLU A 356 11.95 -2.72 -14.31
CA GLU A 356 13.26 -2.77 -14.97
C GLU A 356 14.02 -1.47 -14.67
N THR A 357 15.29 -1.57 -14.33
CA THR A 357 16.21 -0.44 -14.14
C THR A 357 16.88 -0.03 -15.46
N TYR A 358 17.56 1.12 -15.49
CA TYR A 358 18.31 1.52 -16.67
C TYR A 358 19.47 0.57 -17.03
N SER A 359 20.07 -0.10 -16.04
CA SER A 359 21.09 -1.14 -16.21
C SER A 359 20.51 -2.52 -16.58
N GLY A 360 19.18 -2.65 -16.64
CA GLY A 360 18.48 -3.83 -17.19
C GLY A 360 18.16 -4.93 -16.17
N TYR A 361 18.45 -4.76 -14.88
CA TYR A 361 17.99 -5.70 -13.84
C TYR A 361 16.62 -5.30 -13.29
N LEU A 362 15.88 -6.28 -12.76
CA LEU A 362 14.59 -6.06 -12.09
C LEU A 362 14.78 -5.68 -10.62
N ALA A 363 14.17 -4.57 -10.21
CA ALA A 363 14.18 -4.07 -8.84
C ALA A 363 12.76 -4.03 -8.26
N GLU A 364 12.65 -4.33 -6.96
CA GLU A 364 11.40 -4.16 -6.23
C GLU A 364 11.02 -2.68 -6.09
N THR A 365 9.75 -2.38 -6.27
CA THR A 365 9.16 -1.06 -6.02
C THR A 365 7.83 -1.18 -5.28
N PRO A 366 7.60 -0.43 -4.20
CA PRO A 366 6.29 -0.35 -3.58
C PRO A 366 5.28 0.33 -4.51
N LEU A 367 4.01 -0.03 -4.37
CA LEU A 367 2.90 0.49 -5.19
C LEU A 367 2.88 2.03 -5.30
N GLN A 368 3.16 2.72 -4.20
CA GLN A 368 3.22 4.18 -4.16
C GLN A 368 4.25 4.77 -5.12
N LEU A 369 5.44 4.15 -5.23
CA LEU A 369 6.49 4.60 -6.14
C LEU A 369 6.20 4.20 -7.59
N LEU A 370 5.47 3.10 -7.82
CA LEU A 370 4.98 2.76 -9.15
C LEU A 370 3.99 3.84 -9.68
N HIS A 371 3.06 4.29 -8.84
CA HIS A 371 2.17 5.41 -9.19
C HIS A 371 2.95 6.72 -9.37
N ALA A 372 4.02 6.94 -8.59
CA ALA A 372 4.90 8.08 -8.78
C ALA A 372 5.59 8.07 -10.15
N ARG A 373 6.08 6.91 -10.56
CA ARG A 373 6.69 6.65 -11.87
C ARG A 373 5.70 6.96 -12.99
N GLN A 374 4.49 6.41 -12.93
CA GLN A 374 3.45 6.65 -13.94
C GLN A 374 3.10 8.14 -14.05
N ALA A 375 2.92 8.83 -12.92
CA ALA A 375 2.63 10.27 -12.93
C ALA A 375 3.77 11.12 -13.51
N ILE A 376 5.03 10.68 -13.42
CA ILE A 376 6.18 11.31 -14.09
C ILE A 376 6.11 11.04 -15.61
N GLU A 377 5.82 9.82 -16.03
CA GLU A 377 5.68 9.45 -17.45
C GLU A 377 4.60 10.30 -18.13
N ASP A 378 3.44 10.44 -17.50
CA ASP A 378 2.33 11.26 -18.00
C ASP A 378 2.75 12.74 -18.13
N GLU A 379 3.50 13.26 -17.15
CA GLU A 379 3.96 14.66 -17.13
C GLU A 379 4.99 14.93 -18.24
N ILE A 380 5.90 13.98 -18.49
CA ILE A 380 6.90 14.05 -19.55
C ILE A 380 6.24 13.93 -20.92
N ALA A 381 5.28 13.02 -21.07
CA ALA A 381 4.52 12.87 -22.30
C ALA A 381 3.75 14.15 -22.65
N ALA A 382 3.26 14.89 -21.65
CA ALA A 382 2.62 16.19 -21.83
C ALA A 382 3.62 17.32 -22.19
N HIS A 383 4.91 17.16 -21.88
CA HIS A 383 5.94 18.17 -22.07
C HIS A 383 7.21 17.61 -22.77
N PRO A 384 7.10 17.09 -24.00
CA PRO A 384 8.21 16.39 -24.69
C PRO A 384 9.33 17.32 -25.18
N GLN A 385 9.14 18.65 -25.12
CA GLN A 385 10.10 19.65 -25.59
C GLN A 385 11.36 19.81 -24.72
N HIS A 386 11.34 19.27 -23.49
CA HIS A 386 12.48 19.34 -22.57
C HIS A 386 13.34 18.07 -22.68
N GLU A 387 14.63 18.19 -22.42
CA GLU A 387 15.54 17.05 -22.33
C GLU A 387 15.55 16.51 -20.89
N TYR A 388 15.11 15.27 -20.70
CA TYR A 388 15.06 14.61 -19.39
C TYR A 388 16.12 13.52 -19.29
N ILE A 389 16.98 13.60 -18.28
CA ILE A 389 18.11 12.66 -18.11
C ILE A 389 18.26 12.22 -16.66
N ASN A 390 18.21 10.92 -16.41
CA ASN A 390 18.59 10.34 -15.12
C ASN A 390 20.09 9.98 -15.13
N LEU A 391 20.80 10.34 -14.05
CA LEU A 391 22.23 10.06 -13.89
C LEU A 391 22.50 8.67 -13.30
N SER A 392 21.46 7.97 -12.87
CA SER A 392 21.58 6.73 -12.10
C SER A 392 21.14 5.51 -12.91
N GLU A 393 22.07 4.59 -13.17
CA GLU A 393 21.78 3.37 -13.95
C GLU A 393 20.93 2.35 -13.18
N ASP A 394 21.02 2.35 -11.85
CA ASP A 394 20.27 1.45 -10.96
C ASP A 394 18.86 1.99 -10.62
N ALA A 395 18.49 3.17 -11.14
CA ALA A 395 17.13 3.70 -10.98
C ALA A 395 16.14 2.97 -11.90
N ALA A 396 14.87 2.92 -11.49
CA ALA A 396 13.78 2.42 -12.31
C ALA A 396 13.71 3.18 -13.64
N ARG A 397 13.57 2.43 -14.74
CA ARG A 397 13.42 3.02 -16.07
C ARG A 397 12.07 3.71 -16.19
N ILE A 398 12.12 4.95 -16.69
CA ILE A 398 10.95 5.81 -16.90
C ILE A 398 10.86 6.14 -18.39
N ALA A 399 9.70 5.89 -19.00
CA ALA A 399 9.46 6.25 -20.38
C ALA A 399 9.64 7.77 -20.58
N GLY A 400 10.41 8.15 -21.61
CA GLY A 400 10.71 9.56 -21.91
C GLY A 400 11.90 10.16 -21.16
N ILE A 401 12.50 9.46 -20.19
CA ILE A 401 13.75 9.88 -19.53
C ILE A 401 14.91 9.00 -20.00
N GLY A 402 15.93 9.62 -20.59
CA GLY A 402 17.17 8.93 -20.95
C GLY A 402 18.07 8.67 -19.76
N PHE A 403 18.93 7.65 -19.83
CA PHE A 403 20.06 7.50 -18.90
C PHE A 403 21.33 8.06 -19.53
N CYS A 404 22.10 8.82 -18.76
CA CYS A 404 23.43 9.25 -19.16
C CYS A 404 24.33 9.40 -17.92
N SER A 405 25.51 8.79 -17.93
CA SER A 405 26.51 8.98 -16.88
C SER A 405 26.92 10.46 -16.78
N HIS A 406 27.13 10.93 -15.55
CA HIS A 406 27.49 12.32 -15.23
C HIS A 406 28.76 12.81 -15.96
N GLU A 407 29.64 11.91 -16.37
CA GLU A 407 30.85 12.22 -17.16
C GLU A 407 30.54 12.73 -18.57
N ASN A 408 29.39 12.32 -19.13
CA ASN A 408 28.98 12.64 -20.50
C ASN A 408 27.96 13.79 -20.58
N ILE A 409 27.59 14.36 -19.42
CA ILE A 409 26.61 15.46 -19.36
C ILE A 409 27.24 16.76 -19.85
N LYS A 410 26.56 17.40 -20.79
CA LYS A 410 26.94 18.72 -21.32
C LYS A 410 26.16 19.80 -20.60
N LEU A 411 26.84 20.50 -19.68
CA LEU A 411 26.28 21.64 -18.96
C LEU A 411 26.57 22.94 -19.70
N GLN A 412 25.52 23.72 -19.94
CA GLN A 412 25.67 25.11 -20.40
C GLN A 412 26.07 26.01 -19.23
N GLN A 413 26.59 27.20 -19.53
CA GLN A 413 26.86 28.18 -18.48
C GLN A 413 25.55 28.80 -17.99
N ARG A 414 25.33 28.73 -16.68
CA ARG A 414 24.20 29.40 -16.02
C ARG A 414 24.25 30.91 -16.31
N LYS A 415 23.13 31.50 -16.73
CA LYS A 415 23.09 32.93 -17.08
C LYS A 415 23.20 33.81 -15.84
N LYS A 416 22.40 33.51 -14.80
CA LYS A 416 22.38 34.21 -13.51
C LYS A 416 21.98 33.28 -12.37
N PRO A 417 22.60 33.39 -11.18
CA PRO A 417 22.12 32.77 -9.95
C PRO A 417 20.66 33.12 -9.62
N LEU A 418 19.96 32.22 -8.93
CA LEU A 418 18.58 32.41 -8.50
C LEU A 418 18.44 33.67 -7.64
N SER A 419 19.32 33.87 -6.65
CA SER A 419 19.33 35.04 -5.75
C SER A 419 19.43 36.38 -6.49
N GLU A 420 20.25 36.44 -7.54
CA GLU A 420 20.37 37.63 -8.39
C GLU A 420 19.12 37.86 -9.23
N ARG A 421 18.45 36.80 -9.69
CA ARG A 421 17.17 36.91 -10.40
C ARG A 421 16.09 37.48 -9.49
N PHE A 422 16.00 37.04 -8.23
CA PHE A 422 15.11 37.65 -7.24
C PHE A 422 15.43 39.12 -6.96
N SER A 423 16.71 39.49 -6.96
CA SER A 423 17.12 40.87 -6.69
C SER A 423 16.94 41.82 -7.88
N SER A 424 17.03 41.31 -9.11
CA SER A 424 17.05 42.11 -10.35
C SER A 424 15.71 42.14 -11.11
N SER A 425 14.83 41.19 -10.86
CA SER A 425 13.48 41.20 -11.41
C SER A 425 12.57 42.02 -10.50
N ASN A 426 11.67 42.82 -11.08
CA ASN A 426 10.56 43.48 -10.37
C ASN A 426 9.52 42.45 -9.85
N LEU A 427 9.97 41.27 -9.38
CA LEU A 427 9.13 40.31 -8.69
C LEU A 427 8.73 40.96 -7.37
N LYS A 428 7.50 41.50 -7.38
CA LYS A 428 6.95 42.32 -6.29
C LYS A 428 7.15 41.59 -4.97
N GLN A 429 7.98 42.14 -4.09
CA GLN A 429 7.88 41.80 -2.68
C GLN A 429 6.43 42.01 -2.26
N VAL A 430 5.76 40.94 -1.88
CA VAL A 430 4.38 41.00 -1.43
C VAL A 430 4.37 41.91 -0.22
N ASN A 431 3.56 42.97 -0.26
CA ASN A 431 3.31 43.78 0.92
C ASN A 431 2.54 42.91 1.92
N LYS A 432 3.27 42.25 2.83
CA LYS A 432 2.70 41.26 3.77
C LYS A 432 1.53 41.83 4.57
N LYS A 433 1.57 43.12 4.93
CA LYS A 433 0.48 43.78 5.65
C LYS A 433 -0.80 43.89 4.81
N ALA A 434 -0.68 44.32 3.55
CA ALA A 434 -1.81 44.40 2.63
C ALA A 434 -2.35 43.00 2.27
N ASP A 435 -1.46 42.04 2.08
CA ASP A 435 -1.80 40.64 1.78
C ASP A 435 -2.59 39.99 2.93
N LEU A 436 -2.11 40.10 4.18
CA LEU A 436 -2.81 39.57 5.35
C LEU A 436 -4.19 40.22 5.52
N GLN A 437 -4.33 41.51 5.20
CA GLN A 437 -5.62 42.19 5.25
C GLN A 437 -6.60 41.63 4.21
N LEU A 438 -6.13 41.33 2.99
CA LEU A 438 -6.95 40.69 1.96
C LEU A 438 -7.32 39.25 2.36
N CYS A 439 -6.35 38.50 2.90
CA CYS A 439 -6.58 37.16 3.43
C CYS A 439 -7.65 37.15 4.53
N PHE A 440 -7.58 38.12 5.46
CA PHE A 440 -8.58 38.28 6.52
C PHE A 440 -9.98 38.50 5.95
N GLN A 441 -10.12 39.39 4.95
CA GLN A 441 -11.41 39.67 4.31
C GLN A 441 -11.99 38.44 3.60
N GLN A 442 -11.15 37.64 2.91
CA GLN A 442 -11.58 36.41 2.25
C GLN A 442 -12.09 35.37 3.26
N LEU A 443 -11.39 35.20 4.39
CA LEU A 443 -11.78 34.29 5.45
C LEU A 443 -13.09 34.71 6.13
N GLU A 444 -13.28 36.01 6.40
CA GLU A 444 -14.54 36.53 6.95
C GLU A 444 -15.73 36.28 6.01
N GLN A 445 -15.53 36.47 4.70
CA GLN A 445 -16.56 36.16 3.70
C GLN A 445 -16.90 34.65 3.69
N ALA A 446 -15.88 33.79 3.72
CA ALA A 446 -16.07 32.34 3.78
C ALA A 446 -16.83 31.92 5.04
N LYS A 447 -16.46 32.47 6.21
CA LYS A 447 -17.16 32.25 7.48
C LYS A 447 -18.64 32.61 7.38
N GLN A 448 -18.96 33.80 6.86
CA GLN A 448 -20.35 34.23 6.69
C GLN A 448 -21.15 33.30 5.77
N LYS A 449 -20.55 32.82 4.67
CA LYS A 449 -21.18 31.84 3.78
C LYS A 449 -21.43 30.51 4.52
N LEU A 450 -20.43 29.97 5.21
CA LEU A 450 -20.54 28.71 5.96
C LEU A 450 -21.61 28.78 7.06
N THR A 451 -21.70 29.87 7.81
CA THR A 451 -22.77 30.06 8.81
C THR A 451 -24.16 30.12 8.17
N ARG A 452 -24.31 30.74 7.00
CA ARG A 452 -25.60 30.75 6.28
C ARG A 452 -25.99 29.34 5.80
N ILE A 453 -25.02 28.59 5.29
CA ILE A 453 -25.19 27.21 4.87
C ILE A 453 -25.59 26.33 6.05
N GLU A 454 -24.86 26.37 7.17
CA GLU A 454 -25.17 25.62 8.40
C GLU A 454 -26.62 25.85 8.82
N ASN A 455 -27.05 27.11 8.89
CA ASN A 455 -28.42 27.47 9.26
C ASN A 455 -29.46 26.95 8.25
N LEU A 456 -29.15 27.01 6.96
CA LEU A 456 -30.03 26.53 5.89
C LEU A 456 -30.19 25.01 5.96
N THR A 457 -29.10 24.27 6.10
CA THR A 457 -29.11 22.80 6.16
C THR A 457 -29.64 22.29 7.50
N HIS A 458 -29.42 23.00 8.60
CA HIS A 458 -30.02 22.66 9.89
C HIS A 458 -31.56 22.73 9.86
N LYS A 459 -32.12 23.72 9.15
CA LYS A 459 -33.58 23.82 8.94
C LYS A 459 -34.10 22.66 8.10
N ALA A 460 -33.37 22.24 7.06
CA ALA A 460 -33.74 21.08 6.25
C ALA A 460 -33.67 19.78 7.07
N PHE A 461 -32.58 19.57 7.82
CA PHE A 461 -32.42 18.45 8.74
C PHE A 461 -33.57 18.34 9.75
N LYS A 462 -33.93 19.43 10.43
CA LYS A 462 -35.08 19.45 11.37
C LYS A 462 -36.41 19.09 10.70
N ALA A 463 -36.60 19.53 9.45
CA ALA A 463 -37.81 19.22 8.70
C ALA A 463 -37.87 17.72 8.31
N CYS A 464 -36.74 17.13 7.88
CA CYS A 464 -36.62 15.68 7.65
C CYS A 464 -36.90 14.88 8.94
N GLN A 465 -36.33 15.31 10.07
CA GLN A 465 -36.52 14.65 11.38
C GLN A 465 -37.99 14.65 11.81
N ALA A 466 -38.70 15.76 11.61
CA ALA A 466 -40.12 15.87 11.94
C ALA A 466 -41.00 14.96 11.07
N GLU A 467 -40.63 14.70 9.82
CA GLU A 467 -41.39 13.83 8.91
C GLU A 467 -41.23 12.34 9.27
N ILE A 468 -40.02 11.90 9.59
CA ILE A 468 -39.76 10.52 10.06
C ILE A 468 -40.61 10.21 11.30
N ASN A 469 -40.76 11.19 12.21
CA ASN A 469 -41.56 11.04 13.41
C ASN A 469 -43.08 11.03 13.14
N SER A 470 -43.55 11.62 12.03
CA SER A 470 -44.98 11.76 11.74
C SER A 470 -45.56 10.72 10.77
N LYS A 471 -44.71 9.87 10.17
CA LYS A 471 -45.06 8.76 9.24
C LYS A 471 -45.87 9.15 7.99
N ASN A 472 -46.00 10.44 7.67
CA ASN A 472 -46.74 10.91 6.48
C ASN A 472 -45.85 11.81 5.61
N PRO A 473 -45.61 11.46 4.33
CA PRO A 473 -44.86 12.30 3.41
C PRO A 473 -45.61 13.60 3.13
N SER A 474 -44.93 14.74 3.21
CA SER A 474 -45.53 16.04 2.89
C SER A 474 -44.91 16.66 1.63
N ASN A 475 -45.75 17.03 0.65
CA ASN A 475 -45.33 17.82 -0.51
C ASN A 475 -44.63 19.15 -0.12
N LYS A 476 -44.92 19.64 1.09
CA LYS A 476 -44.28 20.81 1.69
C LYS A 476 -42.80 20.56 1.99
N LEU A 477 -42.43 19.41 2.54
CA LEU A 477 -41.03 19.05 2.78
C LEU A 477 -40.26 18.98 1.46
N LEU A 478 -40.79 18.25 0.47
CA LEU A 478 -40.15 18.08 -0.83
C LEU A 478 -39.80 19.45 -1.46
N LYS A 479 -40.75 20.39 -1.46
CA LYS A 479 -40.54 21.75 -1.95
C LYS A 479 -39.48 22.51 -1.14
N GLN A 480 -39.43 22.33 0.18
CA GLN A 480 -38.42 22.93 1.04
C GLN A 480 -37.03 22.36 0.74
N LEU A 481 -36.89 21.05 0.55
CA LEU A 481 -35.61 20.40 0.21
C LEU A 481 -35.13 20.86 -1.17
N GLN A 482 -36.00 20.89 -2.18
CA GLN A 482 -35.67 21.42 -3.50
C GLN A 482 -35.22 22.88 -3.46
N THR A 483 -35.87 23.72 -2.65
CA THR A 483 -35.48 25.12 -2.46
C THR A 483 -34.11 25.24 -1.78
N THR A 484 -33.84 24.36 -0.81
CA THR A 484 -32.57 24.30 -0.07
C THR A 484 -31.45 23.93 -1.04
N GLU A 485 -31.62 22.84 -1.79
CA GLU A 485 -30.64 22.36 -2.77
C GLU A 485 -30.40 23.38 -3.89
N ALA A 486 -31.44 24.06 -4.38
CA ALA A 486 -31.30 25.13 -5.37
C ALA A 486 -30.45 26.29 -4.85
N LYS A 487 -30.60 26.68 -3.58
CA LYS A 487 -29.77 27.73 -2.95
C LYS A 487 -28.33 27.27 -2.77
N LEU A 488 -28.10 26.03 -2.33
CA LEU A 488 -26.75 25.48 -2.19
C LEU A 488 -26.01 25.48 -3.54
N ASN A 489 -26.68 25.04 -4.60
CA ASN A 489 -26.07 24.93 -5.93
C ASN A 489 -25.91 26.27 -6.67
N LYS A 490 -26.72 27.29 -6.34
CA LYS A 490 -26.66 28.59 -7.02
C LYS A 490 -25.89 29.65 -6.22
N ASP A 491 -26.23 29.84 -4.95
CA ASP A 491 -25.74 30.96 -4.15
C ASP A 491 -24.44 30.60 -3.39
N PHE A 492 -24.17 29.31 -3.23
CA PHE A 492 -23.06 28.78 -2.43
C PHE A 492 -22.28 27.65 -3.14
N SER A 493 -22.25 27.65 -4.47
CA SER A 493 -21.70 26.53 -5.26
C SER A 493 -20.25 26.18 -4.86
N ASP A 494 -19.41 27.19 -4.66
CA ASP A 494 -18.01 27.05 -4.23
C ASP A 494 -17.89 26.35 -2.86
N MET A 495 -18.63 26.83 -1.87
CA MET A 495 -18.64 26.28 -0.52
C MET A 495 -19.32 24.91 -0.46
N ALA A 496 -20.32 24.68 -1.31
CA ALA A 496 -21.02 23.41 -1.43
C ALA A 496 -20.08 22.32 -1.97
N GLN A 497 -19.27 22.65 -2.98
CA GLN A 497 -18.23 21.77 -3.48
C GLN A 497 -17.20 21.46 -2.40
N LEU A 498 -16.72 22.48 -1.66
CA LEU A 498 -15.80 22.29 -0.55
C LEU A 498 -16.37 21.40 0.55
N ILE A 499 -17.63 21.59 0.95
CA ILE A 499 -18.29 20.76 1.97
C ILE A 499 -18.37 19.30 1.51
N LYS A 500 -18.74 19.05 0.25
CA LYS A 500 -18.81 17.69 -0.31
C LYS A 500 -17.43 17.03 -0.42
N PHE A 501 -16.41 17.79 -0.82
CA PHE A 501 -15.01 17.35 -0.87
C PHE A 501 -14.50 17.01 0.55
N TYR A 502 -14.49 17.98 1.46
CA TYR A 502 -14.06 17.78 2.85
C TYR A 502 -14.84 16.66 3.57
N GLY A 503 -16.13 16.55 3.27
CA GLY A 503 -17.05 15.59 3.85
C GLY A 503 -17.19 14.27 3.11
N TYR A 504 -16.30 13.96 2.15
CA TYR A 504 -16.47 12.81 1.27
C TYR A 504 -16.74 11.51 2.05
N ARG A 505 -16.01 11.28 3.14
CA ARG A 505 -16.20 10.11 4.01
C ARG A 505 -17.60 10.07 4.62
N GLU A 506 -18.09 11.17 5.19
CA GLU A 506 -19.43 11.24 5.78
C GLU A 506 -20.53 11.08 4.73
N PHE A 507 -20.41 11.74 3.58
CA PHE A 507 -21.37 11.58 2.48
C PHE A 507 -21.36 10.16 1.93
N SER A 508 -20.18 9.53 1.83
CA SER A 508 -20.05 8.15 1.37
C SER A 508 -20.71 7.15 2.31
N ALA A 509 -20.72 7.41 3.63
CA ALA A 509 -21.16 6.44 4.64
C ALA A 509 -22.58 5.90 4.39
N PHE A 510 -23.48 6.74 3.89
CA PHE A 510 -24.86 6.39 3.58
C PHE A 510 -25.13 6.20 2.07
N LEU A 511 -24.12 6.29 1.19
CA LEU A 511 -24.25 5.80 -0.18
C LEU A 511 -24.42 4.29 -0.15
N THR A 512 -25.38 3.75 -0.87
CA THR A 512 -25.61 2.30 -0.93
C THR A 512 -25.29 1.80 -2.34
N ALA A 513 -24.88 0.53 -2.44
CA ALA A 513 -24.74 -0.13 -3.74
C ALA A 513 -26.10 -0.62 -4.29
N ARG A 514 -27.21 -0.27 -3.63
CA ARG A 514 -28.58 -0.69 -3.98
C ARG A 514 -29.10 0.19 -5.11
N SER A 515 -29.74 -0.41 -6.11
CA SER A 515 -30.40 0.34 -7.17
C SER A 515 -31.56 1.18 -6.60
N SER A 516 -31.84 2.34 -7.19
CA SER A 516 -32.89 3.28 -6.73
C SER A 516 -34.27 2.62 -6.53
N ASP A 517 -34.54 1.57 -7.31
CA ASP A 517 -35.82 0.87 -7.33
C ASP A 517 -36.00 -0.08 -6.11
N GLU A 518 -34.92 -0.37 -5.37
CA GLU A 518 -34.94 -1.19 -4.15
C GLU A 518 -35.18 -0.36 -2.88
N TRP A 519 -35.33 0.96 -3.01
CA TRP A 519 -35.42 1.87 -1.86
C TRP A 519 -36.85 1.99 -1.36
N THR A 520 -37.06 1.58 -0.12
CA THR A 520 -38.29 1.89 0.61
C THR A 520 -38.39 3.38 0.90
N GLN A 521 -39.62 3.87 1.10
CA GLN A 521 -39.86 5.26 1.47
C GLN A 521 -39.13 5.66 2.76
N THR A 522 -39.06 4.75 3.75
CA THR A 522 -38.33 4.96 5.00
C THR A 522 -36.83 5.13 4.77
N GLN A 523 -36.23 4.35 3.86
CA GLN A 523 -34.81 4.47 3.50
C GLN A 523 -34.52 5.80 2.79
N MET A 524 -35.39 6.24 1.88
CA MET A 524 -35.25 7.57 1.25
C MET A 524 -35.32 8.71 2.27
N GLN A 525 -36.22 8.60 3.27
CA GLN A 525 -36.32 9.59 4.34
C GLN A 525 -35.08 9.60 5.23
N GLN A 526 -34.55 8.42 5.58
CA GLN A 526 -33.34 8.28 6.37
C GLN A 526 -32.12 8.87 5.63
N MET A 527 -31.95 8.59 4.34
CA MET A 527 -30.88 9.19 3.53
C MET A 527 -30.95 10.71 3.49
N ASN A 528 -32.14 11.29 3.32
CA ASN A 528 -32.28 12.75 3.35
C ASN A 528 -31.88 13.32 4.72
N LEU A 529 -32.27 12.66 5.81
CA LEU A 529 -31.86 13.04 7.16
C LEU A 529 -30.33 13.02 7.30
N ASP A 530 -29.71 11.90 6.92
CA ASP A 530 -28.26 11.70 7.02
C ASP A 530 -27.50 12.70 6.15
N TYR A 531 -27.98 12.97 4.94
CA TYR A 531 -27.40 13.96 4.02
C TYR A 531 -27.37 15.36 4.62
N TYR A 532 -28.50 15.88 5.10
CA TYR A 532 -28.55 17.22 5.67
C TYR A 532 -27.88 17.31 7.05
N GLN A 533 -27.83 16.22 7.81
CA GLN A 533 -27.05 16.13 9.04
C GLN A 533 -25.55 16.25 8.74
N ALA A 534 -25.04 15.44 7.82
CA ALA A 534 -23.63 15.47 7.41
C ALA A 534 -23.27 16.87 6.92
N TYR A 535 -24.06 17.45 6.02
CA TYR A 535 -23.85 18.80 5.49
C TYR A 535 -23.76 19.86 6.60
N CYS A 536 -24.69 19.82 7.57
CA CYS A 536 -24.71 20.76 8.69
C CYS A 536 -23.48 20.62 9.59
N VAL A 537 -23.10 19.38 9.94
CA VAL A 537 -21.94 19.10 10.81
C VAL A 537 -20.65 19.54 10.13
N ILE A 538 -20.50 19.24 8.84
CA ILE A 538 -19.32 19.60 8.06
C ILE A 538 -19.20 21.12 7.89
N ALA A 539 -20.30 21.81 7.55
CA ALA A 539 -20.31 23.26 7.42
C ALA A 539 -19.87 23.95 8.73
N LYS A 540 -20.37 23.46 9.87
CA LYS A 540 -19.98 23.95 11.20
C LYS A 540 -18.51 23.70 11.49
N HIS A 541 -18.00 22.51 11.19
CA HIS A 541 -16.60 22.16 11.40
C HIS A 541 -15.66 23.01 10.55
N LEU A 542 -15.94 23.17 9.25
CA LEU A 542 -15.20 24.08 8.37
C LEU A 542 -15.25 25.52 8.89
N GLY A 543 -16.39 25.97 9.42
CA GLY A 543 -16.51 27.28 10.07
C GLY A 543 -15.52 27.45 11.24
N GLY A 544 -15.36 26.43 12.09
CA GLY A 544 -14.37 26.42 13.16
C GLY A 544 -12.92 26.43 12.68
N LEU A 545 -12.61 25.77 11.56
CA LEU A 545 -11.29 25.83 10.93
C LEU A 545 -11.01 27.24 10.37
N VAL A 546 -11.99 27.88 9.72
CA VAL A 546 -11.89 29.27 9.25
C VAL A 546 -11.70 30.24 10.42
N ASP A 547 -12.37 30.04 11.55
CA ASP A 547 -12.17 30.82 12.78
C ASP A 547 -10.74 30.70 13.33
N SER A 548 -10.19 29.50 13.28
CA SER A 548 -8.81 29.24 13.67
C SER A 548 -7.83 29.95 12.72
N ALA A 549 -8.09 29.90 11.41
CA ALA A 549 -7.30 30.62 10.40
C ALA A 549 -7.38 32.15 10.58
N LEU A 550 -8.56 32.71 10.88
CA LEU A 550 -8.73 34.13 11.20
C LEU A 550 -7.90 34.56 12.41
N THR A 551 -7.85 33.71 13.44
CA THR A 551 -7.02 33.95 14.63
C THR A 551 -5.53 34.00 14.27
N ARG A 552 -5.07 33.07 13.44
CA ARG A 552 -3.68 33.05 12.95
C ARG A 552 -3.35 34.28 12.11
N VAL A 553 -4.22 34.68 11.18
CA VAL A 553 -4.03 35.91 10.39
C VAL A 553 -3.90 37.14 11.29
N LYS A 554 -4.74 37.28 12.33
CA LYS A 554 -4.62 38.37 13.31
C LYS A 554 -3.28 38.32 14.05
N SER A 555 -2.84 37.13 14.46
CA SER A 555 -1.52 36.96 15.09
C SER A 555 -0.39 37.39 14.16
N ARG A 556 -0.43 37.05 12.86
CA ARG A 556 0.55 37.53 11.87
C ARG A 556 0.50 39.03 11.64
N GLN A 557 -0.69 39.63 11.66
CA GLN A 557 -0.84 41.09 11.58
C GLN A 557 -0.25 41.78 12.81
N GLU A 558 -0.45 41.24 14.01
CA GLU A 558 0.17 41.73 15.25
C GLU A 558 1.69 41.58 15.21
N GLU A 559 2.20 40.45 14.71
CA GLU A 559 3.65 40.18 14.57
C GLU A 559 4.35 41.20 13.66
N LEU A 560 3.66 41.76 12.65
CA LEU A 560 4.20 42.82 11.80
C LEU A 560 4.09 44.23 12.42
N SER A 561 3.40 44.39 13.56
CA SER A 561 3.23 45.68 14.22
C SER A 561 4.49 46.08 15.00
N PRO A 562 4.97 47.34 14.91
CA PRO A 562 6.13 47.80 15.71
C PRO A 562 5.97 47.61 17.23
N ASP A 563 4.72 47.57 17.71
CA ASP A 563 4.39 47.39 19.14
C ASP A 563 4.10 45.92 19.52
N ALA A 564 4.45 44.96 18.66
CA ALA A 564 4.21 43.53 18.87
C ALA A 564 4.68 43.08 20.27
N LYS A 565 3.81 42.40 21.01
CA LYS A 565 4.13 41.84 22.33
C LYS A 565 4.42 40.35 22.21
N LEU A 566 5.63 39.94 22.60
CA LEU A 566 6.05 38.54 22.49
C LEU A 566 5.12 37.63 23.29
N GLU A 567 4.68 38.05 24.47
CA GLU A 567 3.77 37.27 25.33
C GLU A 567 2.43 36.96 24.65
N SER A 568 1.88 37.90 23.87
CA SER A 568 0.62 37.71 23.13
C SER A 568 0.81 36.67 22.03
N LEU A 569 1.85 36.86 21.22
CA LEU A 569 2.17 36.01 20.08
C LEU A 569 2.58 34.58 20.51
N ALA A 570 3.35 34.46 21.58
CA ALA A 570 3.84 33.18 22.09
C ALA A 570 2.69 32.22 22.44
N LYS A 571 1.56 32.71 22.95
CA LYS A 571 0.38 31.88 23.23
C LYS A 571 -0.14 31.21 21.97
N GLN A 572 -0.24 31.95 20.86
CA GLN A 572 -0.65 31.39 19.57
C GLN A 572 0.40 30.41 19.03
N TRP A 573 1.68 30.75 19.11
CA TRP A 573 2.76 29.89 18.60
C TRP A 573 2.86 28.57 19.37
N GLN A 574 2.63 28.58 20.68
CA GLN A 574 2.56 27.37 21.49
C GLN A 574 1.37 26.49 21.10
N GLN A 575 0.19 27.08 20.85
CA GLN A 575 -0.98 26.35 20.36
C GLN A 575 -0.73 25.69 19.00
N ASP A 576 -0.02 26.39 18.11
CA ASP A 576 0.31 25.91 16.77
C ASP A 576 1.54 25.00 16.73
N ASN A 577 2.24 24.81 17.86
CA ASN A 577 3.55 24.14 17.96
C ASN A 577 4.59 24.72 16.96
N THR A 578 4.66 26.05 16.91
CA THR A 578 5.61 26.80 16.06
C THR A 578 6.52 27.73 16.88
N PRO A 579 7.22 27.23 17.92
CA PRO A 579 8.06 28.07 18.77
C PRO A 579 9.21 28.76 18.01
N GLY A 580 9.64 28.22 16.86
CA GLY A 580 10.66 28.81 16.00
C GLY A 580 10.28 30.15 15.38
N ARG A 581 9.00 30.55 15.44
CA ARG A 581 8.57 31.90 15.04
C ARG A 581 9.24 33.03 15.83
N VAL A 582 9.79 32.74 17.00
CA VAL A 582 10.62 33.70 17.74
C VAL A 582 11.79 34.22 16.89
N HIS A 583 12.34 33.40 15.99
CA HIS A 583 13.41 33.81 15.07
C HIS A 583 12.91 34.78 14.00
N ILE A 584 11.70 34.55 13.45
CA ILE A 584 11.05 35.46 12.49
C ILE A 584 10.76 36.80 13.15
N TRP A 585 10.21 36.77 14.36
CA TRP A 585 9.92 37.99 15.11
C TRP A 585 11.20 38.81 15.39
N ARG A 586 12.30 38.15 15.78
CA ARG A 586 13.60 38.80 16.03
C ARG A 586 14.20 39.50 14.80
N GLN A 587 13.80 39.14 13.57
CA GLN A 587 14.28 39.83 12.37
C GLN A 587 13.76 41.28 12.27
N ASN A 588 12.58 41.56 12.84
CA ASN A 588 11.91 42.86 12.72
C ASN A 588 11.77 43.60 14.07
N HIS A 589 12.08 42.94 15.19
CA HIS A 589 11.85 43.45 16.54
C HIS A 589 13.07 43.31 17.45
N GLN A 590 13.24 44.25 18.38
CA GLN A 590 14.25 44.16 19.43
C GLN A 590 13.65 43.53 20.70
N ILE A 591 14.36 42.56 21.28
CA ILE A 591 13.93 41.88 22.51
C ILE A 591 13.98 42.86 23.70
N ARG A 592 12.86 43.04 24.40
CA ARG A 592 12.82 43.81 25.65
C ARG A 592 13.35 42.96 26.82
N PRO A 593 13.97 43.55 27.87
CA PRO A 593 14.50 42.78 29.00
C PRO A 593 13.49 41.82 29.65
N GLN A 594 12.22 42.23 29.75
CA GLN A 594 11.13 41.42 30.31
C GLN A 594 10.71 40.23 29.44
N GLU A 595 11.10 40.21 28.15
CA GLU A 595 10.73 39.17 27.19
C GLU A 595 11.83 38.14 26.98
N LEU A 596 13.04 38.40 27.49
CA LEU A 596 14.23 37.58 27.26
C LEU A 596 14.00 36.12 27.69
N THR A 597 13.48 35.91 28.90
CA THR A 597 13.19 34.58 29.44
C THR A 597 12.24 33.78 28.55
N LEU A 598 11.17 34.41 28.06
CA LEU A 598 10.19 33.77 27.19
C LEU A 598 10.79 33.48 25.81
N ALA A 599 11.57 34.41 25.26
CA ALA A 599 12.25 34.22 23.99
C ALA A 599 13.23 33.04 24.05
N ASP A 600 14.00 32.91 25.15
CA ASP A 600 14.91 31.80 25.38
C ASP A 600 14.19 30.46 25.58
N GLU A 601 13.01 30.47 26.20
CA GLU A 601 12.18 29.27 26.34
C GLU A 601 11.65 28.79 24.98
N LEU A 602 11.16 29.71 24.14
CA LEU A 602 10.70 29.41 22.78
C LEU A 602 11.86 28.86 21.93
N ASP A 603 13.03 29.49 22.01
CA ASP A 603 14.24 29.05 21.33
C ASP A 603 14.66 27.63 21.75
N LYS A 604 14.67 27.33 23.05
CA LYS A 604 14.93 25.97 23.57
C LYS A 604 13.89 24.96 23.10
N ASN A 605 12.61 25.35 23.07
CA ASN A 605 11.53 24.48 22.59
C ASN A 605 11.69 24.16 21.11
N PHE A 606 12.06 25.14 20.29
CA PHE A 606 12.36 24.94 18.88
C PHE A 606 13.54 23.99 18.69
N HIS A 607 14.66 24.22 19.39
CA HIS A 607 15.81 23.31 19.35
C HIS A 607 15.43 21.87 19.73
N ARG A 608 14.60 21.69 20.76
CA ARG A 608 14.10 20.36 21.16
C ARG A 608 13.26 19.68 20.06
N MET A 609 12.45 20.43 19.32
CA MET A 609 11.73 19.91 18.15
C MET A 609 12.67 19.44 17.03
N LEU A 610 13.78 20.16 16.83
CA LEU A 610 14.79 19.80 15.82
C LEU A 610 15.62 18.56 16.20
N THR A 611 15.76 18.24 17.49
CA THR A 611 16.60 17.12 17.95
C THR A 611 15.83 15.85 18.30
N THR A 612 14.59 15.94 18.80
CA THR A 612 13.86 14.80 19.39
C THR A 612 13.10 14.00 18.34
N ALA A 613 13.53 12.78 18.00
CA ALA A 613 12.79 11.93 17.04
C ALA A 613 11.51 11.35 17.69
N ARG A 614 10.37 11.37 16.99
CA ARG A 614 9.10 10.83 17.51
C ARG A 614 9.08 9.31 17.55
N GLN A 615 8.52 8.74 18.62
CA GLN A 615 8.43 7.28 18.81
C GLN A 615 7.55 6.60 17.76
N VAL A 616 6.40 7.20 17.43
CA VAL A 616 5.41 6.68 16.45
C VAL A 616 6.06 6.38 15.09
N TYR A 617 7.02 7.20 14.65
CA TYR A 617 7.73 6.99 13.39
C TYR A 617 8.61 5.74 13.41
N ARG A 618 9.27 5.44 14.54
CA ARG A 618 10.07 4.23 14.71
C ARG A 618 9.19 2.97 14.70
N ASP A 619 8.01 3.06 15.31
CA ASP A 619 7.10 1.91 15.45
C ASP A 619 6.45 1.53 14.11
N VAL A 620 6.01 2.52 13.31
CA VAL A 620 5.40 2.28 11.98
C VAL A 620 6.38 1.60 11.01
N LEU A 621 7.67 1.91 11.11
CA LEU A 621 8.69 1.35 10.22
C LEU A 621 9.14 -0.05 10.65
N ALA A 622 9.06 -0.37 11.95
CA ALA A 622 9.43 -1.69 12.49
C ALA A 622 8.44 -2.81 12.11
N ASP A 623 7.14 -2.48 11.93
CA ASP A 623 6.09 -3.47 11.67
C ASP A 623 6.26 -4.22 10.32
N SER A 624 6.94 -3.62 9.34
CA SER A 624 7.13 -4.22 8.00
C SER A 624 8.14 -5.39 7.94
N ASN A 625 8.94 -5.59 8.99
CA ASN A 625 10.09 -6.49 8.99
C ASN A 625 9.96 -7.65 10.01
N THR A 626 8.73 -8.08 10.32
CA THR A 626 8.51 -9.26 11.16
C THR A 626 8.99 -10.53 10.47
N GLN A 627 9.46 -11.51 11.25
CA GLN A 627 9.94 -12.79 10.71
C GLN A 627 8.87 -13.51 9.88
N ASP A 628 7.60 -13.43 10.29
CA ASP A 628 6.48 -14.04 9.57
C ASP A 628 6.31 -13.43 8.18
N ARG A 629 6.29 -12.09 8.05
CA ARG A 629 6.17 -11.43 6.74
C ARG A 629 7.34 -11.75 5.82
N ILE A 630 8.56 -11.84 6.36
CA ILE A 630 9.76 -12.23 5.61
C ILE A 630 9.64 -13.68 5.12
N PHE A 631 9.18 -14.59 5.99
CA PHE A 631 8.95 -15.99 5.64
C PHE A 631 7.89 -16.11 4.52
N ASP A 632 6.74 -15.44 4.67
CA ASP A 632 5.67 -15.44 3.68
C ASP A 632 6.17 -14.96 2.32
N LYS A 633 7.02 -13.93 2.31
CA LYS A 633 7.62 -13.40 1.08
C LYS A 633 8.58 -14.38 0.41
N ILE A 634 9.44 -15.06 1.18
CA ILE A 634 10.32 -16.12 0.66
C ILE A 634 9.47 -17.24 0.03
N MET A 635 8.40 -17.65 0.71
CA MET A 635 7.53 -18.72 0.25
C MET A 635 6.73 -18.32 -1.00
N LEU A 636 6.31 -17.05 -1.10
CA LEU A 636 5.68 -16.52 -2.30
C LEU A 636 6.64 -16.54 -3.50
N PHE A 637 7.88 -16.07 -3.34
CA PHE A 637 8.83 -16.11 -4.45
C PHE A 637 9.18 -17.53 -4.86
N LYS A 638 9.24 -18.47 -3.91
CA LYS A 638 9.38 -19.89 -4.21
C LYS A 638 8.22 -20.41 -5.07
N SER A 639 6.97 -20.13 -4.68
CA SER A 639 5.79 -20.63 -5.39
C SER A 639 5.68 -20.03 -6.81
N GLN A 640 6.07 -18.76 -6.97
CA GLN A 640 6.15 -18.08 -8.27
C GLN A 640 7.36 -18.49 -9.13
N ARG A 641 8.27 -19.33 -8.60
CA ARG A 641 9.59 -19.61 -9.21
C ARG A 641 10.36 -18.32 -9.55
N HIS A 642 10.20 -17.31 -8.72
CA HIS A 642 10.73 -15.97 -8.93
C HIS A 642 12.19 -15.87 -8.46
N GLN A 643 13.12 -16.34 -9.30
CA GLN A 643 14.55 -16.45 -8.99
C GLN A 643 15.20 -15.11 -8.58
N HIS A 644 14.87 -14.00 -9.27
CA HIS A 644 15.43 -12.68 -8.96
C HIS A 644 15.04 -12.20 -7.55
N GLY A 645 13.77 -12.36 -7.20
CA GLY A 645 13.20 -12.10 -5.87
C GLY A 645 13.90 -12.86 -4.75
N LEU A 646 14.12 -14.16 -4.93
CA LEU A 646 14.89 -14.94 -3.95
C LEU A 646 16.35 -14.49 -3.85
N GLN A 647 17.00 -14.14 -4.98
CA GLN A 647 18.36 -13.60 -4.96
C GLN A 647 18.43 -12.26 -4.22
N GLN A 648 17.46 -11.37 -4.42
CA GLN A 648 17.38 -10.10 -3.70
C GLN A 648 17.13 -10.33 -2.20
N MET A 649 16.24 -11.27 -1.83
CA MET A 649 16.03 -11.64 -0.43
C MET A 649 17.32 -12.14 0.23
N VAL A 650 18.10 -12.99 -0.46
CA VAL A 650 19.41 -13.45 0.04
C VAL A 650 20.35 -12.28 0.27
N ASN A 651 20.48 -11.37 -0.69
CA ASN A 651 21.37 -10.20 -0.59
C ASN A 651 20.95 -9.26 0.56
N ASN A 652 19.65 -8.98 0.68
CA ASN A 652 19.11 -8.07 1.70
C ASN A 652 19.27 -8.68 3.11
N LEU A 653 19.00 -9.98 3.25
CA LEU A 653 19.18 -10.68 4.52
C LEU A 653 20.65 -10.73 4.90
N GLU A 654 21.54 -11.08 3.97
CA GLU A 654 23.00 -11.09 4.20
C GLU A 654 23.52 -9.75 4.71
N PHE A 655 23.05 -8.65 4.10
CA PHE A 655 23.41 -7.29 4.48
C PHE A 655 23.06 -6.95 5.94
N VAL A 656 21.92 -7.45 6.46
CA VAL A 656 21.47 -7.16 7.84
C VAL A 656 21.90 -8.18 8.89
N LEU A 657 22.40 -9.35 8.48
CA LEU A 657 22.80 -10.42 9.42
C LEU A 657 23.77 -9.98 10.53
N PRO A 658 24.77 -9.09 10.29
CA PRO A 658 25.66 -8.64 11.36
C PRO A 658 24.94 -7.94 12.50
N GLU A 659 23.84 -7.24 12.22
CA GLU A 659 23.05 -6.50 13.21
C GLU A 659 21.85 -7.32 13.74
N LYS A 660 21.36 -8.29 12.96
CA LYS A 660 20.14 -9.08 13.24
C LYS A 660 20.39 -10.59 13.09
N PRO A 661 21.17 -11.23 13.99
CA PRO A 661 21.50 -12.65 13.89
C PRO A 661 20.28 -13.57 13.99
N GLU A 662 19.17 -13.12 14.57
CA GLU A 662 17.91 -13.86 14.65
C GLU A 662 17.29 -14.16 13.26
N LEU A 663 17.68 -13.42 12.20
CA LEU A 663 17.22 -13.65 10.83
C LEU A 663 18.02 -14.72 10.08
N LYS A 664 19.03 -15.33 10.71
CA LYS A 664 19.93 -16.32 10.09
C LYS A 664 19.19 -17.51 9.50
N ARG A 665 18.14 -18.02 10.16
CA ARG A 665 17.28 -19.08 9.62
C ARG A 665 16.68 -18.69 8.27
N LEU A 666 16.10 -17.49 8.19
CA LEU A 666 15.40 -17.00 7.00
C LEU A 666 16.37 -16.74 5.84
N TYR A 667 17.60 -16.28 6.12
CA TYR A 667 18.66 -16.17 5.12
C TYR A 667 18.96 -17.51 4.46
N TRP A 668 19.20 -18.55 5.26
CA TRP A 668 19.51 -19.89 4.73
C TRP A 668 18.31 -20.53 4.05
N LEU A 669 17.09 -20.29 4.54
CA LEU A 669 15.87 -20.72 3.87
C LEU A 669 15.72 -20.06 2.48
N ALA A 670 15.92 -18.74 2.38
CA ALA A 670 15.88 -18.02 1.10
C ALA A 670 16.95 -18.56 0.13
N LYS A 671 18.17 -18.77 0.62
CA LYS A 671 19.29 -19.31 -0.15
C LYS A 671 19.02 -20.73 -0.63
N ALA A 672 18.48 -21.60 0.22
CA ALA A 672 18.12 -22.95 -0.16
C ALA A 672 17.06 -22.94 -1.28
N ASN A 673 16.00 -22.14 -1.15
CA ASN A 673 14.97 -22.04 -2.19
C ASN A 673 15.51 -21.47 -3.50
N LEU A 674 16.45 -20.51 -3.44
CA LEU A 674 17.13 -19.97 -4.62
C LEU A 674 17.92 -21.05 -5.36
N GLU A 675 18.72 -21.83 -4.63
CA GLU A 675 19.54 -22.90 -5.22
C GLU A 675 18.67 -24.05 -5.77
N VAL A 676 17.51 -24.33 -5.16
CA VAL A 676 16.50 -25.22 -5.76
C VAL A 676 16.05 -24.72 -7.13
N LEU A 677 15.75 -23.42 -7.27
CA LEU A 677 15.34 -22.86 -8.57
C LEU A 677 16.46 -22.87 -9.61
N LYS A 678 17.71 -22.70 -9.17
CA LYS A 678 18.92 -22.84 -10.01
C LYS A 678 19.25 -24.30 -10.38
N GLN A 679 18.45 -25.27 -9.91
CA GLN A 679 18.69 -26.71 -10.11
C GLN A 679 20.03 -27.19 -9.50
N ALA A 680 20.39 -26.62 -8.34
CA ALA A 680 21.62 -26.86 -7.61
C ALA A 680 21.32 -27.58 -6.27
N PRO A 681 20.92 -28.87 -6.29
CA PRO A 681 20.40 -29.56 -5.10
C PRO A 681 21.42 -29.75 -3.98
N GLU A 682 22.71 -29.92 -4.31
CA GLU A 682 23.79 -30.02 -3.31
C GLU A 682 23.97 -28.71 -2.54
N GLN A 683 23.96 -27.58 -3.26
CA GLN A 683 24.07 -26.24 -2.69
C GLN A 683 22.83 -25.90 -1.85
N ALA A 684 21.65 -26.29 -2.32
CA ALA A 684 20.40 -26.13 -1.57
C ALA A 684 20.42 -26.93 -0.25
N LEU A 685 20.86 -28.19 -0.30
CA LEU A 685 20.97 -29.02 0.90
C LEU A 685 22.01 -28.48 1.87
N HIS A 686 23.18 -28.07 1.36
CA HIS A 686 24.22 -27.44 2.17
C HIS A 686 23.69 -26.18 2.87
N ALA A 687 22.91 -25.34 2.18
CA ALA A 687 22.30 -24.15 2.78
C ALA A 687 21.34 -24.51 3.92
N LEU A 688 20.48 -25.53 3.76
CA LEU A 688 19.57 -25.99 4.82
C LEU A 688 20.34 -26.53 6.03
N GLN A 689 21.47 -27.21 5.83
CA GLN A 689 22.33 -27.72 6.90
C GLN A 689 23.01 -26.63 7.74
N GLN A 690 23.01 -25.37 7.29
CA GLN A 690 23.51 -24.23 8.07
C GLN A 690 22.47 -23.66 9.05
N ILE A 691 21.22 -24.12 8.98
CA ILE A 691 20.15 -23.75 9.91
C ILE A 691 20.34 -24.56 11.20
N ASP A 692 20.26 -23.90 12.35
CA ASP A 692 20.34 -24.57 13.65
C ASP A 692 19.19 -25.58 13.79
N GLN A 693 19.49 -26.78 14.29
CA GLN A 693 18.49 -27.83 14.50
C GLN A 693 17.35 -27.36 15.41
N GLN A 694 17.62 -26.47 16.39
CA GLN A 694 16.59 -25.90 17.27
C GLN A 694 15.64 -24.93 16.55
N GLN A 695 16.05 -24.39 15.41
CA GLN A 695 15.28 -23.44 14.60
C GLN A 695 14.65 -24.11 13.36
N THR A 696 14.96 -25.38 13.10
CA THR A 696 14.47 -26.11 11.94
C THR A 696 12.98 -26.42 12.12
N THR A 697 12.15 -26.11 11.12
CA THR A 697 10.70 -26.37 11.16
C THR A 697 10.31 -27.45 10.16
N GLU A 698 9.03 -27.84 10.14
CA GLU A 698 8.47 -28.76 9.15
C GLU A 698 8.80 -28.34 7.71
N THR A 699 8.85 -27.04 7.42
CA THR A 699 9.15 -26.49 6.10
C THR A 699 10.55 -26.89 5.63
N GLU A 700 11.57 -26.70 6.46
CA GLU A 700 12.95 -27.05 6.14
C GLU A 700 13.12 -28.57 6.07
N LEU A 701 12.55 -29.32 7.01
CA LEU A 701 12.62 -30.79 7.02
C LEU A 701 12.01 -31.39 5.75
N ARG A 702 10.88 -30.86 5.28
CA ARG A 702 10.29 -31.24 3.98
C ARG A 702 11.23 -31.00 2.81
N MET A 703 11.95 -29.89 2.82
CA MET A 703 12.91 -29.59 1.75
C MET A 703 14.13 -30.53 1.83
N ILE A 704 14.65 -30.79 3.03
CA ILE A 704 15.77 -31.70 3.25
C ILE A 704 15.39 -33.12 2.78
N SER A 705 14.19 -33.62 3.10
CA SER A 705 13.79 -34.97 2.70
C SER A 705 13.72 -35.12 1.18
N VAL A 706 13.14 -34.15 0.48
CA VAL A 706 13.08 -34.16 -1.00
C VAL A 706 14.48 -34.10 -1.61
N LEU A 707 15.35 -33.20 -1.13
CA LEU A 707 16.71 -33.04 -1.64
C LEU A 707 17.58 -34.27 -1.34
N ALA A 708 17.46 -34.85 -0.15
CA ALA A 708 18.18 -36.07 0.22
C ALA A 708 17.80 -37.24 -0.70
N LEU A 709 16.52 -37.39 -1.03
CA LEU A 709 16.08 -38.41 -2.00
C LEU A 709 16.59 -38.13 -3.41
N GLN A 710 16.54 -36.87 -3.86
CA GLN A 710 17.07 -36.46 -5.17
C GLN A 710 18.58 -36.74 -5.29
N LEU A 711 19.33 -36.60 -4.20
CA LEU A 711 20.77 -36.85 -4.11
C LEU A 711 21.12 -38.30 -3.71
N ASN A 712 20.14 -39.20 -3.60
CA ASN A 712 20.31 -40.59 -3.15
C ASN A 712 20.96 -40.74 -1.75
N MET A 713 20.78 -39.76 -0.87
CA MET A 713 21.27 -39.77 0.52
C MET A 713 20.24 -40.43 1.46
N LEU A 714 20.06 -41.75 1.30
CA LEU A 714 19.05 -42.52 2.06
C LEU A 714 19.13 -42.36 3.58
N PRO A 715 20.32 -42.37 4.24
CA PRO A 715 20.40 -42.20 5.69
C PRO A 715 19.84 -40.84 6.16
N LEU A 716 20.08 -39.78 5.40
CA LEU A 716 19.57 -38.45 5.71
C LEU A 716 18.06 -38.37 5.49
N ALA A 717 17.57 -38.92 4.37
CA ALA A 717 16.13 -38.98 4.11
C ALA A 717 15.39 -39.77 5.20
N GLU A 718 15.98 -40.87 5.70
CA GLU A 718 15.44 -41.66 6.80
C GLU A 718 15.31 -40.83 8.08
N THR A 719 16.40 -40.22 8.54
CA THR A 719 16.39 -39.43 9.80
C THR A 719 15.44 -38.24 9.71
N THR A 720 15.38 -37.54 8.57
CA THR A 720 14.51 -36.39 8.38
C THR A 720 13.04 -36.78 8.32
N LEU A 721 12.69 -37.88 7.65
CA LEU A 721 11.30 -38.37 7.62
C LEU A 721 10.84 -38.93 8.96
N ALA A 722 11.75 -39.51 9.75
CA ALA A 722 11.46 -39.88 11.13
C ALA A 722 11.05 -38.65 11.96
N GLU A 723 11.85 -37.58 11.90
CA GLU A 723 11.52 -36.30 12.57
C GLU A 723 10.19 -35.71 12.09
N LEU A 724 9.95 -35.67 10.78
CA LEU A 724 8.67 -35.22 10.22
C LEU A 724 7.48 -36.05 10.71
N SER A 725 7.66 -37.36 10.84
CA SER A 725 6.60 -38.26 11.31
C SER A 725 6.21 -38.04 12.77
N HIS A 726 7.12 -37.52 13.60
CA HIS A 726 6.81 -37.11 14.97
C HIS A 726 5.99 -35.81 15.03
N LEU A 727 6.10 -34.95 14.02
CA LEU A 727 5.33 -33.72 13.91
C LEU A 727 3.93 -33.97 13.33
N ASN A 728 3.83 -34.86 12.34
CA ASN A 728 2.60 -35.12 11.62
C ASN A 728 2.58 -36.56 11.07
N ASP A 729 1.55 -37.32 11.46
CA ASP A 729 1.39 -38.73 11.07
C ASP A 729 1.33 -38.92 9.53
N SER A 730 0.96 -37.90 8.75
CA SER A 730 0.88 -37.99 7.28
C SER A 730 2.22 -38.33 6.59
N PHE A 731 3.36 -38.16 7.28
CA PHE A 731 4.67 -38.56 6.76
C PHE A 731 5.05 -40.01 7.08
N LEU A 732 4.35 -40.70 7.99
CA LEU A 732 4.63 -42.10 8.35
C LEU A 732 4.66 -43.04 7.12
N PRO A 733 3.75 -42.93 6.13
CA PRO A 733 3.83 -43.79 4.94
C PRO A 733 5.08 -43.55 4.07
N GLN A 734 5.58 -42.32 4.04
CA GLN A 734 6.81 -41.97 3.32
C GLN A 734 8.04 -42.45 4.11
N TYR A 735 8.03 -42.30 5.43
CA TYR A 735 9.06 -42.81 6.32
C TYR A 735 9.18 -44.34 6.23
N ALA A 736 8.07 -45.07 6.31
CA ALA A 736 8.02 -46.52 6.14
C ALA A 736 8.60 -46.96 4.77
N HIS A 737 8.32 -46.19 3.72
CA HIS A 737 8.89 -46.45 2.40
C HIS A 737 10.41 -46.31 2.38
N ILE A 738 10.97 -45.30 3.03
CA ILE A 738 12.42 -45.10 3.12
C ILE A 738 13.08 -46.14 4.00
N LEU A 739 12.48 -46.54 5.12
CA LEU A 739 12.95 -47.67 5.93
C LEU A 739 13.06 -48.96 5.09
N ARG A 740 12.06 -49.22 4.24
CA ARG A 740 12.10 -50.34 3.30
C ARG A 740 13.29 -50.23 2.34
N LEU A 741 13.50 -49.07 1.72
CA LEU A 741 14.64 -48.85 0.80
C LEU A 741 15.99 -48.98 1.53
N GLY A 742 16.06 -48.64 2.81
CA GLY A 742 17.21 -48.84 3.69
C GLY A 742 17.38 -50.26 4.23
N GLY A 743 16.56 -51.23 3.82
CA GLY A 743 16.63 -52.62 4.27
C GLY A 743 16.01 -52.92 5.64
N LYS A 744 15.33 -51.94 6.26
CA LYS A 744 14.68 -52.05 7.59
C LYS A 744 13.22 -52.52 7.45
N GLY A 745 13.02 -53.67 6.81
CA GLY A 745 11.69 -54.18 6.43
C GLY A 745 10.71 -54.36 7.60
N GLN A 746 11.18 -54.85 8.75
CA GLN A 746 10.31 -55.04 9.92
C GLN A 746 9.78 -53.69 10.47
N GLN A 747 10.66 -52.70 10.60
CA GLN A 747 10.26 -51.36 11.07
C GLN A 747 9.34 -50.66 10.06
N ALA A 748 9.56 -50.86 8.76
CA ALA A 748 8.67 -50.37 7.71
C ALA A 748 7.26 -50.96 7.83
N LEU A 749 7.15 -52.27 8.11
CA LEU A 749 5.86 -52.94 8.33
C LEU A 749 5.13 -52.37 9.55
N GLU A 750 5.80 -52.28 10.69
CA GLU A 750 5.26 -51.73 11.93
C GLU A 750 4.75 -50.30 11.69
N THR A 751 5.54 -49.45 11.03
CA THR A 751 5.18 -48.06 10.71
C THR A 751 3.94 -47.97 9.81
N TYR A 752 3.82 -48.83 8.78
CA TYR A 752 2.64 -48.87 7.93
C TYR A 752 1.38 -49.28 8.70
N LEU A 753 1.49 -50.29 9.58
CA LEU A 753 0.37 -50.78 10.38
C LEU A 753 -0.06 -49.75 11.43
N ASP A 754 0.88 -49.06 12.08
CA ASP A 754 0.59 -48.00 13.04
C ASP A 754 -0.18 -46.85 12.39
N TYR A 755 0.23 -46.42 11.18
CA TYR A 755 -0.49 -45.41 10.43
C TYR A 755 -1.90 -45.89 10.03
N LEU A 756 -2.01 -47.09 9.45
CA LEU A 756 -3.30 -47.65 9.02
C LEU A 756 -4.25 -47.98 10.18
N GLY A 757 -3.72 -48.22 11.38
CA GLY A 757 -4.51 -48.34 12.60
C GLY A 757 -5.22 -47.04 12.95
N LYS A 758 -4.58 -45.89 12.72
CA LYS A 758 -5.18 -44.55 12.90
C LYS A 758 -6.03 -44.12 11.69
N TYR A 759 -5.61 -44.46 10.47
CA TYR A 759 -6.24 -44.06 9.21
C TYR A 759 -6.63 -45.28 8.35
N PRO A 760 -7.59 -46.11 8.80
CA PRO A 760 -7.90 -47.39 8.16
C PRO A 760 -8.54 -47.25 6.77
N GLN A 761 -8.97 -46.05 6.40
CA GLN A 761 -9.61 -45.72 5.12
C GLN A 761 -8.61 -45.21 4.07
N ASP A 762 -7.31 -45.09 4.39
CA ASP A 762 -6.29 -44.63 3.44
C ASP A 762 -5.90 -45.74 2.45
N LEU A 763 -6.64 -45.76 1.34
CA LEU A 763 -6.48 -46.75 0.27
C LEU A 763 -5.06 -46.79 -0.30
N GLN A 764 -4.41 -45.64 -0.49
CA GLN A 764 -3.09 -45.59 -1.12
C GLN A 764 -2.03 -46.25 -0.24
N VAL A 765 -2.16 -46.10 1.08
CA VAL A 765 -1.22 -46.70 2.02
C VAL A 765 -1.47 -48.21 2.15
N TRP A 766 -2.72 -48.67 2.14
CA TRP A 766 -3.05 -50.11 2.03
C TRP A 766 -2.44 -50.75 0.78
N LEU A 767 -2.53 -50.07 -0.37
CA LEU A 767 -1.94 -50.57 -1.61
C LEU A 767 -0.41 -50.65 -1.53
N LYS A 768 0.25 -49.63 -0.97
CA LYS A 768 1.71 -49.63 -0.74
C LYS A 768 2.13 -50.76 0.21
N LEU A 769 1.36 -51.01 1.26
CA LEU A 769 1.59 -52.12 2.19
C LEU A 769 1.44 -53.48 1.50
N ALA A 770 0.39 -53.67 0.69
CA ALA A 770 0.16 -54.91 -0.05
C ALA A 770 1.31 -55.21 -1.03
N GLN A 771 1.74 -54.22 -1.80
CA GLN A 771 2.90 -54.32 -2.69
C GLN A 771 4.19 -54.60 -1.92
N PHE A 772 4.35 -54.01 -0.74
CA PHE A 772 5.50 -54.28 0.12
C PHE A 772 5.50 -55.73 0.62
N MET A 773 4.38 -56.24 1.15
CA MET A 773 4.25 -57.64 1.58
C MET A 773 4.52 -58.62 0.44
N GLN A 774 4.02 -58.33 -0.75
CA GLN A 774 4.28 -59.12 -1.96
C GLN A 774 5.77 -59.12 -2.34
N ALA A 775 6.47 -58.00 -2.16
CA ALA A 775 7.90 -57.90 -2.45
C ALA A 775 8.78 -58.67 -1.45
N VAL A 776 8.34 -58.78 -0.18
CA VAL A 776 9.03 -59.56 0.86
C VAL A 776 8.53 -61.02 0.97
N GLN A 777 7.74 -61.49 0.00
CA GLN A 777 7.20 -62.86 -0.09
C GLN A 777 6.32 -63.24 1.12
N GLN A 778 5.60 -62.28 1.68
CA GLN A 778 4.58 -62.49 2.72
C GLN A 778 3.20 -62.52 2.06
N ASP A 779 2.94 -63.56 1.29
CA ASP A 779 1.83 -63.61 0.33
C ASP A 779 0.45 -63.55 1.01
N GLU A 780 0.25 -64.21 2.15
CA GLU A 780 -1.02 -64.15 2.90
C GLU A 780 -1.33 -62.73 3.41
N ALA A 781 -0.31 -62.02 3.90
CA ALA A 781 -0.44 -60.64 4.35
C ALA A 781 -0.69 -59.68 3.16
N ALA A 782 -0.04 -59.94 2.02
CA ALA A 782 -0.26 -59.20 0.79
C ALA A 782 -1.69 -59.36 0.27
N VAL A 783 -2.21 -60.59 0.23
CA VAL A 783 -3.61 -60.88 -0.15
C VAL A 783 -4.58 -60.15 0.77
N THR A 784 -4.34 -60.19 2.09
CA THR A 784 -5.20 -59.51 3.07
C THR A 784 -5.24 -57.99 2.83
N ALA A 785 -4.08 -57.37 2.60
CA ALA A 785 -3.99 -55.94 2.32
C ALA A 785 -4.63 -55.57 0.96
N PHE A 786 -4.44 -56.38 -0.10
CA PHE A 786 -5.11 -56.16 -1.40
C PHE A 786 -6.63 -56.31 -1.31
N HIS A 787 -7.14 -57.28 -0.56
CA HIS A 787 -8.58 -57.37 -0.29
C HIS A 787 -9.10 -56.16 0.47
N LYS A 788 -8.32 -55.61 1.42
CA LYS A 788 -8.71 -54.37 2.10
C LYS A 788 -8.77 -53.17 1.16
N VAL A 789 -7.87 -53.08 0.18
CA VAL A 789 -7.96 -52.09 -0.91
C VAL A 789 -9.26 -52.28 -1.72
N LEU A 790 -9.61 -53.51 -2.08
CA LEU A 790 -10.84 -53.80 -2.84
C LEU A 790 -12.13 -53.61 -2.04
N GLU A 791 -12.08 -53.69 -0.71
CA GLU A 791 -13.20 -53.33 0.16
C GLU A 791 -13.46 -51.81 0.13
N LEU A 792 -12.39 -51.01 0.05
CA LEU A 792 -12.45 -49.55 -0.03
C LEU A 792 -12.75 -49.04 -1.45
N ASP A 793 -12.25 -49.75 -2.48
CA ASP A 793 -12.42 -49.44 -3.89
C ASP A 793 -12.48 -50.76 -4.70
N PRO A 794 -13.69 -51.29 -4.95
CA PRO A 794 -13.89 -52.54 -5.67
C PRO A 794 -13.33 -52.56 -7.10
N ASP A 795 -13.06 -51.40 -7.69
CA ASP A 795 -12.57 -51.25 -9.06
C ASP A 795 -11.06 -51.01 -9.16
N ASN A 796 -10.33 -51.10 -8.04
CA ASN A 796 -8.90 -50.87 -8.01
C ASN A 796 -8.10 -51.90 -8.85
N LEU A 797 -7.65 -51.49 -10.03
CA LEU A 797 -6.94 -52.37 -10.97
C LEU A 797 -5.61 -52.88 -10.42
N SER A 798 -4.88 -52.07 -9.66
CA SER A 798 -3.58 -52.45 -9.08
C SER A 798 -3.73 -53.58 -8.06
N ALA A 799 -4.79 -53.55 -7.24
CA ALA A 799 -5.07 -54.61 -6.29
C ALA A 799 -5.54 -55.91 -6.98
N LYS A 800 -6.38 -55.82 -8.02
CA LYS A 800 -6.79 -56.98 -8.84
C LYS A 800 -5.60 -57.65 -9.52
N GLN A 801 -4.69 -56.86 -10.08
CA GLN A 801 -3.45 -57.36 -10.69
C GLN A 801 -2.53 -58.02 -9.66
N GLY A 802 -2.28 -57.37 -8.52
CA GLY A 802 -1.45 -57.93 -7.45
C GLY A 802 -1.96 -59.26 -6.91
N LEU A 803 -3.28 -59.41 -6.73
CA LEU A 803 -3.89 -60.69 -6.34
C LEU A 803 -3.72 -61.77 -7.42
N THR A 804 -3.86 -61.41 -8.69
CA THR A 804 -3.66 -62.34 -9.82
C THR A 804 -2.21 -62.81 -9.91
N GLU A 805 -1.25 -61.92 -9.69
CA GLU A 805 0.18 -62.25 -9.65
C GLU A 805 0.53 -63.18 -8.49
N LEU A 806 -0.07 -62.97 -7.31
CA LEU A 806 0.10 -63.84 -6.14
C LEU A 806 -0.55 -65.23 -6.35
N GLN A 807 -1.69 -65.29 -7.05
CA GLN A 807 -2.33 -66.55 -7.42
C GLN A 807 -1.54 -67.34 -8.47
N ASN A 808 -0.75 -66.67 -9.31
CA ASN A 808 0.09 -67.32 -10.31
C ASN A 808 1.48 -67.72 -9.76
N ARG A 809 1.85 -67.31 -8.55
CA ARG A 809 3.12 -67.64 -7.87
C ARG A 809 3.00 -68.86 -6.94
N ASN A 810 1.81 -69.11 -6.42
CA ASN A 810 1.43 -70.35 -5.71
C ASN A 810 1.00 -71.42 -6.72
#